data_AF-A0A923ANR4-F1
#
_entry.id   AF-A0A923ANR4-F1
#
_cell.length_a   1.000
_cell.length_b   1.000
_cell.length_c   1.000
_cell.angle_alpha   90.00
_cell.angle_beta   90.00
_cell.angle_gamma   90.00
#
_symmetry.space_group_name_H-M   'P 1'
#
loop_
_entity.id
_entity.type
_entity.pdbx_description
1 polymer ?
#
loop_
_entity_poly.entity_id
_entity_poly.type
_entity_poly.pdbx_seq_one_letter_code
_entity_poly.pdbx_strand_id
1 'polypeptide(L)'
;MENDTDPVTDRLKSERGQSEPTAPERPKEYFSVRLTFSGAAQEFEDPRQAGKAFFRADPAERPSVAHIDGNTARTMARTEIHGVHETGETRYFKSLPDSHAPDAEFRAGFLNAMEASLTERLGKVEWGKDGPAVTERLDTGLRDDLEAFARRAPEKAAALWADHSDAVPPGPTLRAAVQAREETADSEVATNQYALSEKPTIIATGDWVTTDANVELRPVAVATDEGVHAGYEANLPEGENEVTYSERTFPNSREALRHAYDFYEGGEEGLELAVKRAAEMDRELVEEPERRPEGLVLEHQPQPEFARPETAIYAGDDAQLVLTLGRDNENTRDLAERLVADPDFRKAVAEHIPDAEATLGTGRFVDGESSSGFLPDELLAVTSYGRDGSAEVLAKFPDEGPLSEALAKHLAQSPVMAAYVEEEQQRSDFASDPARAISAWVAQSTAQIDRLPSDRQDDLRSEMQGIAKEAAAAFGLDRGQTERETEPRSTLYNTAITSTTLVVGGVETEFQTGSAKLFQSMLSLTASAAGIDAEKLQKRLETGAANAREEESWVKSDLADVARRHGFDLGSAQGRSSAAERVDRFYERAAELIQSARSIEVTSGPDPLVEALGSLARVHASQGSVAFRNENQARDFAEEMKERYGATVLKDIAAGRTEALAKDVPDPAARAAMAVAVVSAAKEHPSLGLSAHEAEAAERRMMAQAASRPPEHARAHAHDRNQDREF
;
A
#
# COMPACT_ATOMS: atom_id res chain seq x y z
N MET A 1 -57.73 46.25 52.04
CA MET A 1 -57.21 44.87 51.92
C MET A 1 -55.72 45.01 51.70
N GLU A 2 -54.94 44.60 52.69
CA GLU A 2 -53.47 44.62 52.72
C GLU A 2 -52.90 43.68 51.65
N ASN A 3 -51.86 44.10 50.91
CA ASN A 3 -50.47 43.78 51.25
C ASN A 3 -49.46 44.34 50.23
N ASP A 4 -48.38 44.82 50.82
CA ASP A 4 -47.08 45.38 50.40
C ASP A 4 -46.32 44.87 49.15
N THR A 5 -45.72 45.85 48.46
CA THR A 5 -44.34 46.01 47.88
C THR A 5 -43.52 44.79 47.40
N ASP A 6 -42.92 44.83 46.20
CA ASP A 6 -41.64 45.53 45.91
C ASP A 6 -41.18 45.45 44.42
N PRO A 7 -40.29 46.35 43.95
CA PRO A 7 -39.93 46.57 42.55
C PRO A 7 -38.56 45.97 42.16
N VAL A 8 -38.55 44.93 41.34
CA VAL A 8 -37.34 44.50 40.61
C VAL A 8 -37.76 44.00 39.23
N THR A 9 -37.84 44.90 38.25
CA THR A 9 -37.69 44.56 36.80
C THR A 9 -37.74 45.75 35.85
N ASP A 10 -37.88 47.00 36.33
CA ASP A 10 -38.09 48.16 35.46
C ASP A 10 -36.80 48.91 35.06
N ARG A 11 -35.70 48.17 34.80
CA ARG A 11 -34.42 48.78 34.40
C ARG A 11 -33.80 48.27 33.09
N LEU A 12 -34.53 47.52 32.26
CA LEU A 12 -34.01 47.04 30.97
C LEU A 12 -35.06 47.05 29.84
N LYS A 13 -35.83 48.13 29.72
CA LYS A 13 -36.70 48.36 28.54
C LYS A 13 -36.68 49.81 28.07
N SER A 14 -35.50 50.30 27.70
CA SER A 14 -35.39 51.44 26.80
C SER A 14 -34.03 51.40 26.12
N GLU A 15 -33.95 50.69 24.99
CA GLU A 15 -32.98 50.85 23.88
C GLU A 15 -32.99 49.57 23.02
N ARG A 16 -33.99 49.43 22.15
CA ARG A 16 -33.93 48.53 20.98
C ARG A 16 -34.75 49.14 19.86
N GLY A 17 -34.09 49.98 19.09
CA GLY A 17 -34.65 50.64 17.92
C GLY A 17 -33.55 51.17 17.03
N GLN A 18 -32.71 50.29 16.49
CA GLN A 18 -31.86 50.56 15.31
C GLN A 18 -31.72 49.26 14.49
N SER A 19 -32.30 49.30 13.28
CA SER A 19 -31.94 48.55 12.06
C SER A 19 -31.20 47.22 12.20
N GLU A 20 -31.91 46.12 11.94
CA GLU A 20 -31.28 44.85 11.54
C GLU A 20 -30.46 45.06 10.24
N PRO A 21 -29.17 44.69 10.21
CA PRO A 21 -28.43 44.60 8.96
C PRO A 21 -28.93 43.38 8.19
N THR A 22 -29.36 43.58 6.95
CA THR A 22 -29.48 42.51 5.94
C THR A 22 -28.21 41.67 5.95
N ALA A 23 -28.37 40.35 6.09
CA ALA A 23 -27.27 39.39 6.04
C ALA A 23 -26.48 39.58 4.73
N PRO A 24 -25.13 39.60 4.78
CA PRO A 24 -24.34 39.67 3.55
C PRO A 24 -24.58 38.40 2.72
N GLU A 25 -24.94 38.57 1.44
CA GLU A 25 -24.95 37.46 0.48
C GLU A 25 -23.58 36.78 0.50
N ARG A 26 -23.55 35.45 0.69
CA ARG A 26 -22.32 34.67 0.62
C ARG A 26 -21.68 34.86 -0.76
N PRO A 27 -20.38 35.14 -0.88
CA PRO A 27 -19.70 35.16 -2.16
C PRO A 27 -19.84 33.78 -2.84
N LYS A 28 -20.22 33.76 -4.12
CA LYS A 28 -20.38 32.53 -4.90
C LYS A 28 -19.03 31.84 -5.06
N GLU A 29 -19.02 30.51 -5.04
CA GLU A 29 -17.87 29.65 -5.37
C GLU A 29 -17.50 29.82 -6.86
N TYR A 30 -16.22 30.01 -7.18
CA TYR A 30 -15.72 30.08 -8.56
C TYR A 30 -14.23 29.70 -8.67
N PHE A 31 -13.81 29.47 -9.91
CA PHE A 31 -12.48 29.06 -10.30
C PHE A 31 -11.85 30.12 -11.20
N SER A 32 -10.75 30.72 -10.77
CA SER A 32 -10.05 31.75 -11.53
C SER A 32 -8.80 31.19 -12.20
N VAL A 33 -8.78 31.16 -13.53
CA VAL A 33 -7.58 30.85 -14.32
C VAL A 33 -6.85 32.15 -14.63
N ARG A 34 -5.67 32.35 -14.05
CA ARG A 34 -4.87 33.57 -14.17
C ARG A 34 -3.59 33.32 -14.95
N LEU A 35 -3.32 34.16 -15.94
CA LEU A 35 -2.07 34.22 -16.68
C LEU A 35 -1.09 35.12 -15.91
N THR A 36 0.07 34.60 -15.56
CA THR A 36 1.01 35.27 -14.65
C THR A 36 1.66 36.48 -15.30
N PHE A 37 2.04 36.39 -16.59
CA PHE A 37 2.78 37.46 -17.26
C PHE A 37 1.87 38.56 -17.82
N SER A 38 0.81 38.20 -18.55
CA SER A 38 -0.18 39.16 -19.07
C SER A 38 -1.13 39.69 -17.98
N GLY A 39 -1.25 38.99 -16.85
CA GLY A 39 -2.16 39.37 -15.76
C GLY A 39 -3.64 39.11 -16.04
N ALA A 40 -3.99 38.59 -17.22
CA ALA A 40 -5.36 38.25 -17.59
C ALA A 40 -5.90 37.15 -16.67
N ALA A 41 -7.18 37.26 -16.28
CA ALA A 41 -7.86 36.25 -15.47
C ALA A 41 -9.24 35.96 -16.06
N GLN A 42 -9.63 34.69 -16.03
CA GLN A 42 -10.96 34.23 -16.42
C GLN A 42 -11.58 33.42 -15.28
N GLU A 43 -12.82 33.73 -14.95
CA GLU A 43 -13.56 33.08 -13.87
C GLU A 43 -14.57 32.07 -14.44
N PHE A 44 -14.72 30.95 -13.75
CA PHE A 44 -15.61 29.87 -14.12
C PHE A 44 -16.37 29.40 -12.88
N GLU A 45 -17.69 29.17 -13.00
CA GLU A 45 -18.46 28.51 -11.93
C GLU A 45 -18.31 26.98 -11.99
N ASP A 46 -17.98 26.45 -13.18
CA ASP A 46 -17.81 25.00 -13.42
C ASP A 46 -16.32 24.60 -13.39
N PRO A 47 -15.89 23.73 -12.46
CA PRO A 47 -14.50 23.27 -12.37
C PRO A 47 -14.02 22.55 -13.63
N ARG A 48 -14.91 21.86 -14.37
CA ARG A 48 -14.56 21.18 -15.63
C ARG A 48 -14.17 22.19 -16.69
N GLN A 49 -14.88 23.31 -16.77
CA GLN A 49 -14.55 24.39 -17.71
C GLN A 49 -13.25 25.10 -17.33
N ALA A 50 -13.01 25.31 -16.03
CA ALA A 50 -11.74 25.83 -15.54
C ALA A 50 -10.57 24.90 -15.90
N GLY A 51 -10.71 23.59 -15.73
CA GLY A 51 -9.70 22.59 -16.11
C GLY A 51 -9.38 22.62 -17.61
N LYS A 52 -10.44 22.70 -18.44
CA LYS A 52 -10.31 22.84 -19.90
C LYS A 52 -9.62 24.14 -20.30
N ALA A 53 -9.97 25.26 -19.68
CA ALA A 53 -9.35 26.55 -19.94
C ALA A 53 -7.88 26.57 -19.50
N PHE A 54 -7.58 25.99 -18.34
CA PHE A 54 -6.21 25.84 -17.83
C PHE A 54 -5.34 25.01 -18.77
N PHE A 55 -5.85 23.91 -19.33
CA PHE A 55 -5.14 23.13 -20.34
C PHE A 55 -4.79 23.99 -21.58
N ARG A 56 -5.77 24.74 -22.09
CA ARG A 56 -5.65 25.56 -23.32
C ARG A 56 -4.79 26.82 -23.17
N ALA A 57 -4.64 27.33 -21.96
CA ALA A 57 -3.84 28.52 -21.70
C ALA A 57 -2.38 28.28 -22.13
N ASP A 58 -1.75 29.29 -22.74
CA ASP A 58 -0.35 29.20 -23.15
C ASP A 58 0.55 28.90 -21.93
N PRO A 59 1.31 27.79 -21.92
CA PRO A 59 2.18 27.48 -20.80
C PRO A 59 3.28 28.53 -20.57
N ALA A 60 3.70 29.28 -21.60
CA ALA A 60 4.68 30.35 -21.47
C ALA A 60 4.14 31.52 -20.62
N GLU A 61 2.83 31.73 -20.59
CA GLU A 61 2.14 32.71 -19.73
C GLU A 61 2.11 32.29 -18.24
N ARG A 62 2.59 31.07 -17.94
CA ARG A 62 2.57 30.43 -16.62
C ARG A 62 1.20 30.51 -15.94
N PRO A 63 0.15 29.94 -16.56
CA PRO A 63 -1.18 29.97 -15.98
C PRO A 63 -1.18 29.30 -14.60
N SER A 64 -2.02 29.83 -13.71
CA SER A 64 -2.39 29.22 -12.43
C SER A 64 -3.89 29.25 -12.26
N VAL A 65 -4.41 28.34 -11.44
CA VAL A 65 -5.84 28.25 -11.12
C VAL A 65 -6.02 28.44 -9.64
N ALA A 66 -6.90 29.35 -9.25
CA ALA A 66 -7.35 29.51 -7.89
C ALA A 66 -8.80 29.03 -7.76
N HIS A 67 -9.08 28.22 -6.74
CA HIS A 67 -10.43 27.95 -6.27
C HIS A 67 -10.79 28.97 -5.20
N ILE A 68 -11.89 29.68 -5.37
CA ILE A 68 -12.35 30.73 -4.48
C ILE A 68 -13.74 30.35 -4.01
N ASP A 69 -13.86 30.06 -2.71
CA ASP A 69 -15.12 29.71 -2.05
C ASP A 69 -15.33 30.66 -0.87
N GLY A 70 -16.29 31.56 -1.01
CA GLY A 70 -16.58 32.59 -0.02
C GLY A 70 -15.36 33.50 0.24
N ASN A 71 -14.77 33.36 1.43
CA ASN A 71 -13.61 34.14 1.88
C ASN A 71 -12.30 33.33 1.84
N THR A 72 -12.34 32.14 1.25
CA THR A 72 -11.21 31.22 1.14
C THR A 72 -10.75 31.16 -0.31
N ALA A 73 -9.44 31.28 -0.53
CA ALA A 73 -8.84 31.08 -1.84
C ALA A 73 -7.69 30.08 -1.73
N ARG A 74 -7.64 29.09 -2.61
CA ARG A 74 -6.53 28.14 -2.72
C ARG A 74 -6.03 28.09 -4.16
N THR A 75 -4.72 27.88 -4.33
CA THR A 75 -4.19 27.56 -5.66
C THR A 75 -4.43 26.08 -5.95
N MET A 76 -5.23 25.78 -6.96
CA MET A 76 -5.52 24.42 -7.42
C MET A 76 -4.43 23.88 -8.34
N ALA A 77 -4.01 24.68 -9.31
CA ALA A 77 -3.12 24.22 -10.38
C ALA A 77 -2.15 25.33 -10.76
N ARG A 78 -0.95 24.97 -11.22
CA ARG A 78 0.06 25.92 -11.66
C ARG A 78 0.94 25.34 -12.76
N THR A 79 1.57 26.23 -13.52
CA THR A 79 2.54 25.86 -14.54
C THR A 79 3.97 26.03 -14.01
N GLU A 80 4.72 24.94 -14.03
CA GLU A 80 6.10 24.80 -13.56
C GLU A 80 7.05 24.61 -14.74
N ILE A 81 8.34 24.86 -14.52
CA ILE A 81 9.39 24.67 -15.52
C ILE A 81 10.19 23.43 -15.14
N HIS A 82 10.22 22.45 -16.03
CA HIS A 82 10.86 21.14 -15.83
C HIS A 82 12.06 20.98 -16.79
N GLY A 83 12.90 22.01 -16.87
CA GLY A 83 14.11 22.04 -17.68
C GLY A 83 13.90 22.58 -19.10
N VAL A 84 14.79 22.20 -20.02
CA VAL A 84 14.79 22.59 -21.44
C VAL A 84 14.92 21.35 -22.32
N HIS A 85 14.26 21.36 -23.48
CA HIS A 85 14.43 20.35 -24.52
C HIS A 85 15.83 20.45 -25.16
N GLU A 86 16.24 19.39 -25.85
CA GLU A 86 17.51 19.37 -26.63
C GLU A 86 17.54 20.46 -27.72
N THR A 87 16.36 20.91 -28.17
CA THR A 87 16.17 22.01 -29.12
C THR A 87 16.34 23.40 -28.48
N GLY A 88 16.50 23.49 -27.15
CA GLY A 88 16.61 24.73 -26.38
C GLY A 88 15.26 25.31 -25.91
N GLU A 89 14.14 24.70 -26.26
CA GLU A 89 12.80 25.12 -25.83
C GLU A 89 12.55 24.81 -24.35
N THR A 90 11.85 25.69 -23.64
CA THR A 90 11.53 25.46 -22.21
C THR A 90 10.48 24.37 -22.06
N ARG A 91 10.73 23.41 -21.17
CA ARG A 91 9.79 22.34 -20.85
C ARG A 91 8.85 22.80 -19.74
N TYR A 92 7.56 22.88 -20.05
CA TYR A 92 6.54 23.31 -19.09
C TYR A 92 5.73 22.11 -18.58
N PHE A 93 5.40 22.14 -17.29
CA PHE A 93 4.58 21.13 -16.66
C PHE A 93 3.39 21.78 -15.94
N LYS A 94 2.18 21.36 -16.27
CA LYS A 94 0.96 21.81 -15.60
C LYS A 94 0.56 20.83 -14.50
N SER A 95 0.60 21.28 -13.25
CA SER A 95 0.16 20.47 -12.11
C SER A 95 -1.35 20.28 -12.14
N LEU A 96 -1.83 19.14 -11.61
CA LEU A 96 -3.24 18.85 -11.43
C LEU A 96 -3.52 18.62 -9.94
N PRO A 97 -4.62 19.18 -9.41
CA PRO A 97 -4.97 18.99 -8.00
C PRO A 97 -5.62 17.62 -7.80
N ASP A 98 -5.45 17.01 -6.62
CA ASP A 98 -6.03 15.70 -6.27
C ASP A 98 -6.83 15.67 -4.96
N SER A 99 -6.82 16.74 -4.18
CA SER A 99 -7.05 16.66 -2.73
C SER A 99 -8.42 17.19 -2.26
N HIS A 100 -9.23 17.80 -3.13
CA HIS A 100 -10.53 18.40 -2.77
C HIS A 100 -11.64 18.00 -3.74
N ALA A 101 -12.91 18.08 -3.29
CA ALA A 101 -14.07 17.68 -4.08
C ALA A 101 -14.13 18.22 -5.53
N PRO A 102 -13.92 19.53 -5.82
CA PRO A 102 -13.97 20.03 -7.20
C PRO A 102 -12.74 19.63 -8.05
N ASP A 103 -11.70 19.06 -7.44
CA ASP A 103 -10.47 18.70 -8.12
C ASP A 103 -10.69 17.55 -9.10
N ALA A 104 -11.53 16.57 -8.76
CA ALA A 104 -11.85 15.45 -9.64
C ALA A 104 -12.49 15.94 -10.95
N GLU A 105 -13.42 16.88 -10.84
CA GLU A 105 -14.10 17.47 -12.00
C GLU A 105 -13.16 18.37 -12.81
N PHE A 106 -12.34 19.18 -12.15
CA PHE A 106 -11.29 19.97 -12.79
C PHE A 106 -10.31 19.09 -13.57
N ARG A 107 -9.83 18.00 -12.96
CA ARG A 107 -8.97 17.00 -13.62
C ARG A 107 -9.66 16.39 -14.83
N ALA A 108 -10.92 15.99 -14.70
CA ALA A 108 -11.68 15.44 -15.82
C ALA A 108 -11.78 16.43 -16.99
N GLY A 109 -12.06 17.70 -16.71
CA GLY A 109 -12.11 18.76 -17.71
C GLY A 109 -10.76 18.99 -18.41
N PHE A 110 -9.67 18.98 -17.65
CA PHE A 110 -8.31 19.09 -18.18
C PHE A 110 -7.93 17.88 -19.06
N LEU A 111 -8.16 16.66 -18.57
CA LEU A 111 -7.79 15.42 -19.27
C LEU A 111 -8.60 15.24 -20.55
N ASN A 112 -9.90 15.55 -20.54
CA ASN A 112 -10.73 15.50 -21.75
C ASN A 112 -10.27 16.52 -22.81
N ALA A 113 -9.78 17.70 -22.38
CA ALA A 113 -9.24 18.70 -23.29
C ALA A 113 -7.88 18.27 -23.88
N MET A 114 -7.05 17.61 -23.06
CA MET A 114 -5.78 17.01 -23.47
C MET A 114 -5.98 15.87 -24.46
N GLU A 115 -6.89 14.94 -24.16
CA GLU A 115 -7.29 13.83 -25.05
C GLU A 115 -7.73 14.37 -26.42
N ALA A 116 -8.66 15.32 -26.47
CA ALA A 116 -9.12 15.91 -27.72
C ALA A 116 -8.00 16.60 -28.53
N SER A 117 -7.08 17.30 -27.86
CA SER A 117 -5.92 17.93 -28.50
C SER A 117 -4.96 16.89 -29.08
N LEU A 118 -4.69 15.82 -28.33
CA LEU A 118 -3.85 14.71 -28.76
C LEU A 118 -4.47 13.99 -29.95
N THR A 119 -5.77 13.67 -29.92
CA THR A 119 -6.49 13.08 -31.06
C THR A 119 -6.36 13.94 -32.32
N GLU A 120 -6.59 15.25 -32.21
CA GLU A 120 -6.50 16.16 -33.36
C GLU A 120 -5.07 16.22 -33.92
N ARG A 121 -4.06 16.27 -33.05
CA ARG A 121 -2.64 16.36 -33.45
C ARG A 121 -2.14 15.05 -34.05
N LEU A 122 -2.47 13.90 -33.45
CA LEU A 122 -2.13 12.59 -33.99
C LEU A 122 -2.80 12.32 -35.35
N GLY A 123 -4.04 12.76 -35.53
CA GLY A 123 -4.75 12.64 -36.82
C GLY A 123 -4.13 13.46 -37.97
N LYS A 124 -3.26 14.43 -37.66
CA LYS A 124 -2.50 15.21 -38.66
C LYS A 124 -1.13 14.61 -38.97
N VAL A 125 -0.70 13.58 -38.25
CA VAL A 125 0.58 12.89 -38.47
C VAL A 125 0.40 11.90 -39.63
N GLU A 126 1.31 11.91 -40.60
CA GLU A 126 1.31 10.93 -41.68
C GLU A 126 1.96 9.61 -41.25
N TRP A 127 1.18 8.52 -41.31
CA TRP A 127 1.61 7.17 -40.94
C TRP A 127 1.88 6.34 -42.20
N GLY A 128 3.15 6.28 -42.63
CA GLY A 128 3.58 5.49 -43.79
C GLY A 128 4.86 4.69 -43.56
N LYS A 129 5.04 3.59 -44.32
CA LYS A 129 6.16 2.63 -44.22
C LYS A 129 7.50 3.15 -44.74
N ASP A 130 7.50 4.16 -45.62
CA ASP A 130 8.71 4.62 -46.34
C ASP A 130 9.23 6.00 -45.86
N GLY A 131 8.78 6.48 -44.68
CA GLY A 131 9.13 7.80 -44.13
C GLY A 131 10.02 7.77 -42.87
N PRO A 132 10.53 8.93 -42.41
CA PRO A 132 11.37 9.06 -41.22
C PRO A 132 10.77 8.42 -39.97
N ALA A 133 11.60 8.06 -38.98
CA ALA A 133 11.16 7.32 -37.80
C ALA A 133 10.07 8.08 -37.02
N VAL A 134 9.20 7.39 -36.31
CA VAL A 134 8.06 8.00 -35.59
C VAL A 134 8.46 9.09 -34.60
N THR A 135 9.64 8.97 -34.00
CA THR A 135 10.24 10.01 -33.14
C THR A 135 10.60 11.29 -33.88
N GLU A 136 10.78 11.24 -35.19
CA GLU A 136 11.08 12.40 -36.04
C GLU A 136 9.81 13.10 -36.56
N ARG A 137 8.65 12.40 -36.56
CA ARG A 137 7.35 12.95 -37.01
C ARG A 137 6.60 13.71 -35.93
N LEU A 138 6.70 13.23 -34.69
CA LEU A 138 6.07 13.88 -33.55
C LEU A 138 6.94 15.06 -33.09
N ASP A 139 6.35 16.24 -32.96
CA ASP A 139 7.03 17.37 -32.33
C ASP A 139 7.35 17.07 -30.85
N THR A 140 8.34 17.76 -30.29
CA THR A 140 8.80 17.58 -28.90
C THR A 140 7.66 17.76 -27.89
N GLY A 141 6.76 18.70 -28.13
CA GLY A 141 5.58 18.94 -27.30
C GLY A 141 4.56 17.81 -27.38
N LEU A 142 4.32 17.23 -28.56
CA LEU A 142 3.38 16.12 -28.75
C LEU A 142 3.85 14.88 -27.99
N ARG A 143 5.15 14.60 -28.02
CA ARG A 143 5.74 13.48 -27.26
C ARG A 143 5.58 13.69 -25.75
N ASP A 144 5.80 14.91 -25.28
CA ASP A 144 5.64 15.24 -23.86
C ASP A 144 4.19 15.18 -23.39
N ASP A 145 3.25 15.67 -24.19
CA ASP A 145 1.82 15.59 -23.89
C ASP A 145 1.33 14.14 -23.87
N LEU A 146 1.83 13.29 -24.78
CA LEU A 146 1.54 11.85 -24.80
C LEU A 146 2.07 11.15 -23.55
N GLU A 147 3.31 11.44 -23.15
CA GLU A 147 3.92 10.92 -21.93
C GLU A 147 3.19 11.41 -20.67
N ALA A 148 2.80 12.69 -20.62
CA ALA A 148 2.03 13.25 -19.53
C ALA A 148 0.62 12.66 -19.45
N PHE A 149 -0.02 12.40 -20.60
CA PHE A 149 -1.32 11.76 -20.66
C PHE A 149 -1.23 10.30 -20.21
N ALA A 150 -0.22 9.55 -20.65
CA ALA A 150 0.03 8.17 -20.21
C ALA A 150 0.26 8.05 -18.71
N ARG A 151 0.96 9.01 -18.07
CA ARG A 151 1.11 9.03 -16.59
C ARG A 151 -0.19 9.22 -15.84
N ARG A 152 -1.19 9.86 -16.46
CA ARG A 152 -2.43 10.30 -15.80
C ARG A 152 -3.65 9.44 -16.16
N ALA A 153 -3.66 8.89 -17.37
CA ALA A 153 -4.72 8.07 -17.93
C ALA A 153 -4.11 7.01 -18.86
N PRO A 154 -3.39 6.01 -18.31
CA PRO A 154 -2.60 5.04 -19.09
C PRO A 154 -3.44 4.26 -20.11
N GLU A 155 -4.61 3.77 -19.71
CA GLU A 155 -5.53 3.03 -20.58
C GLU A 155 -6.00 3.87 -21.77
N LYS A 156 -6.42 5.12 -21.52
CA LYS A 156 -6.84 6.06 -22.57
C LYS A 156 -5.70 6.44 -23.50
N ALA A 157 -4.49 6.60 -22.97
CA ALA A 157 -3.31 6.93 -23.77
C ALA A 157 -2.93 5.76 -24.69
N ALA A 158 -3.00 4.53 -24.19
CA ALA A 158 -2.77 3.32 -24.97
C ALA A 158 -3.85 3.12 -26.05
N ALA A 159 -5.12 3.37 -25.72
CA ALA A 159 -6.23 3.43 -26.67
C ALA A 159 -5.96 4.42 -27.80
N LEU A 160 -5.70 5.66 -27.42
CA LEU A 160 -5.48 6.76 -28.35
C LEU A 160 -4.28 6.52 -29.28
N TRP A 161 -3.19 5.95 -28.77
CA TRP A 161 -2.01 5.62 -29.59
C TRP A 161 -2.32 4.55 -30.63
N ALA A 162 -2.90 3.41 -30.21
CA ALA A 162 -3.21 2.30 -31.11
C ALA A 162 -4.21 2.69 -32.20
N ASP A 163 -5.17 3.56 -31.91
CA ASP A 163 -6.17 4.02 -32.90
C ASP A 163 -5.54 4.85 -34.03
N HIS A 164 -4.35 5.41 -33.82
CA HIS A 164 -3.68 6.29 -34.79
C HIS A 164 -2.40 5.69 -35.38
N SER A 165 -1.77 4.71 -34.72
CA SER A 165 -0.43 4.24 -35.09
C SER A 165 -0.11 2.83 -34.57
N ASP A 166 0.41 1.99 -35.48
CA ASP A 166 1.01 0.68 -35.15
C ASP A 166 2.52 0.75 -34.82
N ALA A 167 3.08 1.95 -34.74
CA ALA A 167 4.50 2.14 -34.46
C ALA A 167 4.83 2.07 -32.96
N VAL A 168 6.12 1.83 -32.66
CA VAL A 168 6.63 1.80 -31.29
C VAL A 168 6.32 3.12 -30.58
N PRO A 169 5.65 3.09 -29.41
CA PRO A 169 5.28 4.30 -28.69
C PRO A 169 6.50 5.11 -28.21
N PRO A 170 6.43 6.45 -28.30
CA PRO A 170 7.48 7.33 -27.80
C PRO A 170 7.50 7.36 -26.27
N GLY A 171 8.70 7.26 -25.69
CA GLY A 171 8.91 7.36 -24.26
C GLY A 171 8.55 6.10 -23.45
N PRO A 172 9.05 5.99 -22.21
CA PRO A 172 8.91 4.79 -21.40
C PRO A 172 7.49 4.60 -20.82
N THR A 173 6.79 5.69 -20.46
CA THR A 173 5.48 5.55 -19.79
C THR A 173 4.40 5.16 -20.78
N LEU A 174 4.36 5.78 -21.97
CA LEU A 174 3.38 5.40 -22.98
C LEU A 174 3.63 3.98 -23.49
N ARG A 175 4.90 3.57 -23.63
CA ARG A 175 5.25 2.21 -24.03
C ARG A 175 4.75 1.17 -23.03
N ALA A 176 4.95 1.42 -21.74
CA ALA A 176 4.43 0.54 -20.70
C ALA A 176 2.89 0.45 -20.73
N ALA A 177 2.20 1.57 -20.97
CA ALA A 177 0.75 1.59 -21.06
C ALA A 177 0.22 0.81 -22.27
N VAL A 178 0.85 0.95 -23.44
CA VAL A 178 0.50 0.17 -24.64
C VAL A 178 0.77 -1.31 -24.46
N GLN A 179 1.94 -1.67 -23.91
CA GLN A 179 2.27 -3.06 -23.62
C GLN A 179 1.30 -3.69 -22.62
N ALA A 180 0.95 -2.99 -21.54
CA ALA A 180 -0.04 -3.49 -20.57
C ALA A 180 -1.41 -3.72 -21.23
N ARG A 181 -1.82 -2.85 -22.16
CA ARG A 181 -3.06 -3.03 -22.93
C ARG A 181 -2.97 -4.20 -23.90
N GLU A 182 -1.83 -4.41 -24.54
CA GLU A 182 -1.60 -5.57 -25.42
C GLU A 182 -1.62 -6.86 -24.60
N GLU A 183 -1.03 -6.89 -23.40
CA GLU A 183 -1.07 -8.04 -22.49
C GLU A 183 -2.49 -8.33 -21.98
N THR A 184 -3.29 -7.29 -21.68
CA THR A 184 -4.72 -7.49 -21.35
C THR A 184 -5.53 -7.86 -22.57
N ALA A 185 -5.22 -7.34 -23.77
CA ALA A 185 -5.89 -7.72 -25.01
C ALA A 185 -5.53 -9.14 -25.42
N ASP A 186 -4.30 -9.59 -25.21
CA ASP A 186 -3.86 -10.97 -25.44
C ASP A 186 -4.47 -11.92 -24.39
N SER A 187 -4.63 -11.45 -23.14
CA SER A 187 -5.36 -12.19 -22.10
C SER A 187 -6.86 -12.22 -22.38
N GLU A 188 -7.45 -11.15 -22.90
CA GLU A 188 -8.85 -11.06 -23.32
C GLU A 188 -9.09 -11.75 -24.65
N VAL A 189 -8.12 -11.86 -25.55
CA VAL A 189 -8.16 -12.65 -26.79
C VAL A 189 -7.91 -14.11 -26.46
N ALA A 190 -7.12 -14.45 -25.44
CA ALA A 190 -7.09 -15.80 -24.91
C ALA A 190 -8.46 -16.12 -24.29
N THR A 191 -9.00 -15.26 -23.43
CA THR A 191 -10.31 -15.44 -22.78
C THR A 191 -11.47 -15.40 -23.80
N ASN A 192 -11.38 -14.60 -24.86
CA ASN A 192 -12.36 -14.54 -25.96
C ASN A 192 -12.12 -15.60 -27.04
N GLN A 193 -10.92 -16.14 -27.24
CA GLN A 193 -10.73 -17.35 -28.06
C GLN A 193 -11.27 -18.57 -27.31
N TYR A 194 -11.25 -18.54 -25.97
CA TYR A 194 -12.02 -19.45 -25.13
C TYR A 194 -13.54 -19.15 -25.12
N ALA A 195 -14.00 -17.94 -25.48
CA ALA A 195 -15.42 -17.53 -25.44
C ALA A 195 -16.12 -17.28 -26.79
N LEU A 196 -15.40 -17.29 -27.93
CA LEU A 196 -15.93 -17.06 -29.29
C LEU A 196 -15.82 -18.29 -30.21
N SER A 197 -15.48 -19.47 -29.69
CA SER A 197 -15.90 -20.71 -30.35
C SER A 197 -17.43 -20.70 -30.41
N GLU A 198 -17.99 -21.08 -31.55
CA GLU A 198 -19.42 -20.94 -31.89
C GLU A 198 -20.33 -21.31 -30.69
N LYS A 199 -21.37 -20.48 -30.41
CA LYS A 199 -22.27 -20.66 -29.26
C LYS A 199 -22.64 -22.15 -29.14
N PRO A 200 -22.37 -22.80 -27.98
CA PRO A 200 -22.54 -24.23 -27.81
C PRO A 200 -23.94 -24.64 -28.27
N THR A 201 -24.02 -25.39 -29.36
CA THR A 201 -25.32 -25.75 -29.96
C THR A 201 -25.73 -27.10 -29.40
N ILE A 202 -26.87 -27.14 -28.70
CA ILE A 202 -27.45 -28.40 -28.23
C ILE A 202 -27.93 -29.20 -29.44
N ILE A 203 -27.29 -30.35 -29.69
CA ILE A 203 -27.61 -31.22 -30.82
C ILE A 203 -28.39 -32.48 -30.42
N ALA A 204 -28.48 -32.77 -29.11
CA ALA A 204 -29.38 -33.78 -28.56
C ALA A 204 -29.65 -33.50 -27.07
N THR A 205 -30.83 -33.87 -26.58
CA THR A 205 -31.28 -33.66 -25.18
C THR A 205 -31.82 -34.96 -24.59
N GLY A 206 -31.62 -35.16 -23.29
CA GLY A 206 -32.35 -36.12 -22.48
C GLY A 206 -33.61 -35.52 -21.83
N ASP A 207 -34.21 -36.28 -20.93
CA ASP A 207 -35.39 -35.86 -20.18
C ASP A 207 -35.02 -34.91 -19.03
N TRP A 208 -35.97 -34.04 -18.65
CA TRP A 208 -35.83 -33.14 -17.49
C TRP A 208 -35.97 -33.90 -16.17
N VAL A 209 -35.16 -33.52 -15.19
CA VAL A 209 -35.12 -34.08 -13.84
C VAL A 209 -34.96 -32.92 -12.85
N THR A 210 -35.64 -32.97 -11.71
CA THR A 210 -35.50 -31.97 -10.63
C THR A 210 -34.52 -32.52 -9.61
N THR A 211 -33.49 -31.77 -9.24
CA THR A 211 -32.47 -32.19 -8.26
C THR A 211 -32.92 -32.08 -6.80
N ASP A 212 -32.15 -32.66 -5.89
CA ASP A 212 -32.23 -32.49 -4.43
C ASP A 212 -32.12 -31.03 -3.94
N ALA A 213 -31.44 -30.18 -4.73
CA ALA A 213 -31.39 -28.73 -4.56
C ALA A 213 -32.58 -27.98 -5.21
N ASN A 214 -33.61 -28.70 -5.64
CA ASN A 214 -34.83 -28.19 -6.29
C ASN A 214 -34.57 -27.45 -7.63
N VAL A 215 -33.55 -27.88 -8.38
CA VAL A 215 -33.16 -27.30 -9.68
C VAL A 215 -33.60 -28.24 -10.81
N GLU A 216 -34.31 -27.75 -11.82
CA GLU A 216 -34.66 -28.54 -13.01
C GLU A 216 -33.48 -28.59 -13.99
N LEU A 217 -32.97 -29.79 -14.28
CA LEU A 217 -31.83 -30.03 -15.18
C LEU A 217 -32.17 -31.11 -16.23
N ARG A 218 -31.53 -31.07 -17.40
CA ARG A 218 -31.48 -32.20 -18.33
C ARG A 218 -30.10 -32.41 -18.94
N PRO A 219 -29.68 -33.66 -19.21
CA PRO A 219 -28.43 -33.91 -19.91
C PRO A 219 -28.55 -33.51 -21.39
N VAL A 220 -27.47 -32.97 -21.95
CA VAL A 220 -27.41 -32.47 -23.32
C VAL A 220 -26.10 -32.87 -24.00
N ALA A 221 -26.15 -33.07 -25.31
CA ALA A 221 -24.96 -33.15 -26.16
C ALA A 221 -24.77 -31.81 -26.86
N VAL A 222 -23.59 -31.22 -26.69
CA VAL A 222 -23.26 -29.88 -27.15
C VAL A 222 -22.24 -29.97 -28.28
N ALA A 223 -22.56 -29.41 -29.45
CA ALA A 223 -21.60 -29.26 -30.53
C ALA A 223 -20.83 -27.94 -30.37
N THR A 224 -19.50 -28.05 -30.47
CA THR A 224 -18.57 -26.92 -30.60
C THR A 224 -17.67 -27.15 -31.81
N ASP A 225 -16.82 -26.16 -32.13
CA ASP A 225 -15.78 -26.30 -33.15
C ASP A 225 -14.74 -27.39 -32.83
N GLU A 226 -14.62 -27.79 -31.55
CA GLU A 226 -13.68 -28.81 -31.08
C GLU A 226 -14.25 -30.23 -31.11
N GLY A 227 -15.57 -30.38 -31.20
CA GLY A 227 -16.24 -31.68 -31.32
C GLY A 227 -17.62 -31.71 -30.66
N VAL A 228 -18.09 -32.92 -30.34
CA VAL A 228 -19.34 -33.11 -29.59
C VAL A 228 -19.01 -33.37 -28.13
N HIS A 229 -19.59 -32.62 -27.22
CA HIS A 229 -19.34 -32.64 -25.79
C HIS A 229 -20.57 -33.12 -25.02
N ALA A 230 -20.35 -33.67 -23.83
CA ALA A 230 -21.41 -33.99 -22.88
C ALA A 230 -21.65 -32.78 -21.97
N GLY A 231 -22.90 -32.50 -21.59
CA GLY A 231 -23.23 -31.34 -20.77
C GLY A 231 -24.61 -31.41 -20.11
N TYR A 232 -25.00 -30.33 -19.43
CA TYR A 232 -26.29 -30.16 -18.77
C TYR A 232 -26.93 -28.82 -19.13
N GLU A 233 -28.24 -28.83 -19.27
CA GLU A 233 -29.04 -27.61 -19.37
C GLU A 233 -29.85 -27.46 -18.07
N ALA A 234 -29.67 -26.33 -17.39
CA ALA A 234 -30.38 -25.96 -16.18
C ALA A 234 -31.48 -24.95 -16.47
N ASN A 235 -32.66 -25.15 -15.92
CA ASN A 235 -33.76 -24.20 -15.93
C ASN A 235 -33.64 -23.29 -14.70
N LEU A 236 -33.33 -22.01 -14.93
CA LEU A 236 -33.15 -20.99 -13.91
C LEU A 236 -34.49 -20.31 -13.55
N PRO A 237 -34.59 -19.64 -12.39
CA PRO A 237 -35.71 -18.76 -12.07
C PRO A 237 -35.96 -17.74 -13.21
N GLU A 238 -37.23 -17.41 -13.47
CA GLU A 238 -37.68 -16.54 -14.59
C GLU A 238 -37.69 -17.17 -15.99
N GLY A 239 -37.32 -18.45 -16.13
CA GLY A 239 -37.43 -19.21 -17.38
C GLY A 239 -36.25 -19.05 -18.34
N GLU A 240 -35.09 -18.65 -17.82
CA GLU A 240 -33.81 -18.68 -18.54
C GLU A 240 -33.17 -20.07 -18.43
N ASN A 241 -32.50 -20.53 -19.49
CA ASN A 241 -31.78 -21.80 -19.48
C ASN A 241 -30.28 -21.58 -19.59
N GLU A 242 -29.49 -22.20 -18.71
CA GLU A 242 -28.02 -22.17 -18.74
C GLU A 242 -27.47 -23.53 -19.18
N VAL A 243 -26.50 -23.54 -20.10
CA VAL A 243 -25.89 -24.77 -20.63
C VAL A 243 -24.43 -24.84 -20.21
N THR A 244 -24.06 -25.92 -19.54
CA THR A 244 -22.67 -26.25 -19.19
C THR A 244 -22.25 -27.53 -19.90
N TYR A 245 -20.99 -27.64 -20.33
CA TYR A 245 -20.49 -28.83 -21.05
C TYR A 245 -19.02 -29.09 -20.76
N SER A 246 -18.60 -30.33 -21.02
CA SER A 246 -17.27 -30.85 -20.73
C SER A 246 -16.23 -30.43 -21.76
N GLU A 247 -14.96 -30.36 -21.36
CA GLU A 247 -13.86 -30.18 -22.32
C GLU A 247 -13.58 -31.46 -23.15
N ARG A 248 -14.17 -32.61 -22.77
CA ARG A 248 -13.95 -33.89 -23.45
C ARG A 248 -14.84 -34.02 -24.68
N THR A 249 -14.22 -34.38 -25.80
CA THR A 249 -14.92 -34.63 -27.07
C THR A 249 -15.30 -36.11 -27.23
N PHE A 250 -16.48 -36.32 -27.82
CA PHE A 250 -17.07 -37.61 -28.13
C PHE A 250 -17.31 -37.71 -29.64
N PRO A 251 -17.25 -38.93 -30.20
CA PRO A 251 -17.36 -39.12 -31.64
C PRO A 251 -18.77 -38.85 -32.19
N ASN A 252 -19.81 -38.83 -31.36
CA ASN A 252 -21.18 -38.49 -31.76
C ASN A 252 -22.07 -38.10 -30.55
N SER A 253 -23.23 -37.49 -30.83
CA SER A 253 -24.18 -37.03 -29.81
C SER A 253 -24.79 -38.14 -28.96
N ARG A 254 -24.88 -39.37 -29.48
CA ARG A 254 -25.40 -40.52 -28.72
C ARG A 254 -24.41 -40.99 -27.67
N GLU A 255 -23.12 -41.02 -28.00
CA GLU A 255 -22.07 -41.29 -27.00
C GLU A 255 -21.96 -40.14 -26.00
N ALA A 256 -22.00 -38.89 -26.46
CA ALA A 256 -22.00 -37.73 -25.56
C ALA A 256 -23.18 -37.74 -24.57
N LEU A 257 -24.40 -38.03 -25.02
CA LEU A 257 -25.56 -38.15 -24.12
C LEU A 257 -25.43 -39.32 -23.16
N ARG A 258 -24.94 -40.48 -23.62
CA ARG A 258 -24.69 -41.63 -22.73
C ARG A 258 -23.69 -41.26 -21.63
N HIS A 259 -22.64 -40.52 -21.98
CA HIS A 259 -21.63 -40.07 -21.02
C HIS A 259 -22.08 -38.88 -20.15
N ALA A 260 -23.08 -38.11 -20.59
CA ALA A 260 -23.80 -37.16 -19.74
C ALA A 260 -24.70 -37.86 -18.70
N TYR A 261 -25.05 -39.14 -18.90
CA TYR A 261 -25.68 -39.97 -17.85
C TYR A 261 -24.63 -40.68 -16.96
N ASP A 262 -23.45 -41.02 -17.51
CA ASP A 262 -22.43 -41.84 -16.82
C ASP A 262 -21.40 -41.01 -15.99
N PHE A 263 -21.56 -39.69 -15.82
CA PHE A 263 -20.87 -38.71 -14.94
C PHE A 263 -19.32 -38.70 -14.77
N TYR A 264 -18.57 -39.77 -15.05
CA TYR A 264 -17.18 -39.93 -14.60
C TYR A 264 -16.10 -39.56 -15.63
N GLU A 265 -16.47 -39.08 -16.82
CA GLU A 265 -15.49 -38.63 -17.83
C GLU A 265 -15.88 -37.33 -18.54
N GLY A 266 -16.98 -36.68 -18.14
CA GLY A 266 -17.59 -35.55 -18.83
C GLY A 266 -17.59 -34.22 -18.04
N GLY A 267 -16.59 -33.94 -17.20
CA GLY A 267 -16.45 -32.62 -16.56
C GLY A 267 -17.50 -32.33 -15.47
N GLU A 268 -17.28 -32.90 -14.27
CA GLU A 268 -18.12 -32.70 -13.07
C GLU A 268 -18.23 -31.22 -12.63
N GLU A 269 -17.23 -30.38 -12.95
CA GLU A 269 -17.23 -28.95 -12.62
C GLU A 269 -18.43 -28.20 -13.24
N GLY A 270 -18.88 -28.60 -14.44
CA GLY A 270 -20.01 -27.96 -15.12
C GLY A 270 -21.35 -28.21 -14.44
N LEU A 271 -21.55 -29.39 -13.83
CA LEU A 271 -22.75 -29.70 -13.07
C LEU A 271 -22.72 -29.00 -11.69
N GLU A 272 -21.60 -29.12 -10.96
CA GLU A 272 -21.47 -28.52 -9.63
C GLU A 272 -21.67 -27.00 -9.68
N LEU A 273 -21.13 -26.33 -10.71
CA LEU A 273 -21.31 -24.91 -10.92
C LEU A 273 -22.76 -24.53 -11.23
N ALA A 274 -23.45 -25.31 -12.08
CA ALA A 274 -24.84 -25.05 -12.46
C ALA A 274 -25.80 -25.24 -11.28
N VAL A 275 -25.63 -26.33 -10.51
CA VAL A 275 -26.43 -26.60 -9.31
C VAL A 275 -26.16 -25.54 -8.23
N LYS A 276 -24.89 -25.19 -7.99
CA LYS A 276 -24.52 -24.20 -6.99
C LYS A 276 -25.10 -22.81 -7.30
N ARG A 277 -24.99 -22.34 -8.55
CA ARG A 277 -25.52 -21.03 -8.95
C ARG A 277 -27.05 -20.97 -8.89
N ALA A 278 -27.73 -22.00 -9.38
CA ALA A 278 -29.19 -22.07 -9.30
C ALA A 278 -29.69 -22.11 -7.84
N ALA A 279 -29.01 -22.85 -6.96
CA ALA A 279 -29.33 -22.89 -5.53
C ALA A 279 -28.95 -21.60 -4.77
N GLU A 280 -27.89 -20.91 -5.16
CA GLU A 280 -27.51 -19.59 -4.59
C GLU A 280 -28.57 -18.53 -4.91
N MET A 281 -29.15 -18.54 -6.12
CA MET A 281 -30.22 -17.63 -6.51
C MET A 281 -31.55 -17.91 -5.76
N ASP A 282 -31.85 -19.17 -5.43
CA ASP A 282 -33.03 -19.53 -4.64
C ASP A 282 -32.88 -19.17 -3.14
N ARG A 283 -31.64 -19.19 -2.62
CA ARG A 283 -31.33 -18.80 -1.23
C ARG A 283 -31.50 -17.32 -0.92
N GLU A 284 -31.45 -16.42 -1.90
CA GLU A 284 -31.71 -14.98 -1.68
C GLU A 284 -33.19 -14.68 -1.34
N LEU A 285 -34.07 -15.69 -1.34
CA LEU A 285 -35.52 -15.56 -1.12
C LEU A 285 -36.05 -16.18 0.19
N VAL A 286 -35.21 -16.73 1.08
CA VAL A 286 -35.67 -17.48 2.27
C VAL A 286 -35.34 -16.77 3.60
N GLU A 287 -36.37 -16.55 4.44
CA GLU A 287 -36.25 -16.04 5.83
C GLU A 287 -35.58 -17.05 6.78
N GLU A 288 -35.03 -16.52 7.90
CA GLU A 288 -34.19 -17.17 8.93
C GLU A 288 -34.41 -18.68 9.18
N PRO A 289 -33.34 -19.51 9.26
CA PRO A 289 -33.50 -20.92 9.56
C PRO A 289 -33.76 -21.16 11.06
N GLU A 290 -34.69 -22.08 11.34
CA GLU A 290 -34.92 -22.63 12.67
C GLU A 290 -33.63 -23.23 13.26
N ARG A 291 -33.46 -23.13 14.58
CA ARG A 291 -32.31 -23.69 15.33
C ARG A 291 -32.18 -25.19 15.06
N ARG A 292 -31.20 -25.56 14.23
CA ARG A 292 -30.80 -26.95 13.97
C ARG A 292 -30.06 -27.55 15.19
N PRO A 293 -30.11 -28.89 15.38
CA PRO A 293 -29.35 -29.57 16.43
C PRO A 293 -27.84 -29.38 16.25
N GLU A 294 -27.07 -29.43 17.35
CA GLU A 294 -25.59 -29.37 17.32
C GLU A 294 -25.00 -30.77 17.59
N GLY A 295 -23.97 -31.17 16.83
CA GLY A 295 -23.26 -32.44 17.02
C GLY A 295 -23.68 -33.57 16.07
N LEU A 296 -23.35 -34.81 16.44
CA LEU A 296 -23.68 -36.02 15.67
C LEU A 296 -25.13 -36.44 15.91
N VAL A 297 -25.90 -36.54 14.84
CA VAL A 297 -27.33 -36.89 14.87
C VAL A 297 -27.57 -38.11 13.97
N LEU A 298 -28.44 -39.01 14.44
CA LEU A 298 -28.98 -40.09 13.64
C LEU A 298 -30.28 -39.64 13.00
N GLU A 299 -30.35 -39.68 11.69
CA GLU A 299 -31.52 -39.25 10.93
C GLU A 299 -31.63 -40.00 9.61
N HIS A 300 -32.80 -39.90 8.99
CA HIS A 300 -33.05 -40.44 7.66
C HIS A 300 -32.69 -39.40 6.62
N GLN A 301 -31.81 -39.78 5.70
CA GLN A 301 -31.38 -38.91 4.61
C GLN A 301 -31.82 -39.53 3.28
N PRO A 302 -32.39 -38.72 2.36
CA PRO A 302 -32.70 -39.20 1.03
C PRO A 302 -31.40 -39.61 0.32
N GLN A 303 -31.49 -40.62 -0.52
CA GLN A 303 -30.46 -40.94 -1.50
C GLN A 303 -30.15 -39.69 -2.33
N PRO A 304 -28.87 -39.41 -2.64
CA PRO A 304 -28.58 -38.48 -3.71
C PRO A 304 -29.17 -39.06 -5.01
N GLU A 305 -29.93 -38.27 -5.75
CA GLU A 305 -30.61 -38.72 -6.97
C GLU A 305 -29.65 -39.17 -8.09
N PHE A 306 -28.35 -38.84 -7.94
CA PHE A 306 -27.27 -39.31 -8.81
C PHE A 306 -26.34 -40.25 -8.04
N ALA A 307 -26.14 -41.46 -8.58
CA ALA A 307 -25.17 -42.40 -8.06
C ALA A 307 -23.76 -41.79 -8.14
N ARG A 308 -23.18 -41.51 -6.97
CA ARG A 308 -21.80 -41.03 -6.84
C ARG A 308 -20.97 -42.10 -6.16
N PRO A 309 -19.67 -42.23 -6.48
CA PRO A 309 -18.82 -43.14 -5.76
C PRO A 309 -18.59 -42.65 -4.34
N GLU A 310 -18.94 -43.53 -3.41
CA GLU A 310 -18.77 -43.31 -1.99
C GLU A 310 -17.65 -44.23 -1.48
N THR A 311 -16.88 -43.75 -0.49
CA THR A 311 -15.98 -44.66 0.23
C THR A 311 -16.86 -45.65 0.98
N ALA A 312 -16.49 -46.92 0.98
CA ALA A 312 -17.31 -47.98 1.56
C ALA A 312 -16.50 -48.90 2.47
N ILE A 313 -17.20 -49.51 3.42
CA ILE A 313 -16.66 -50.60 4.24
C ILE A 313 -17.43 -51.86 3.90
N TYR A 314 -16.70 -52.95 3.66
CA TYR A 314 -17.25 -54.27 3.35
C TYR A 314 -16.77 -55.30 4.38
N ALA A 315 -17.56 -56.34 4.63
CA ALA A 315 -17.21 -57.44 5.53
C ALA A 315 -17.80 -58.78 5.07
N GLY A 316 -17.18 -59.87 5.54
CA GLY A 316 -17.59 -61.25 5.24
C GLY A 316 -17.07 -61.74 3.89
N ASP A 317 -17.13 -63.05 3.69
CA ASP A 317 -16.64 -63.73 2.47
C ASP A 317 -17.37 -63.29 1.19
N ASP A 318 -18.60 -62.81 1.32
CA ASP A 318 -19.45 -62.30 0.22
C ASP A 318 -19.28 -60.79 -0.02
N ALA A 319 -18.35 -60.13 0.68
CA ALA A 319 -18.14 -58.68 0.63
C ALA A 319 -19.45 -57.89 0.82
N GLN A 320 -20.17 -58.18 1.91
CA GLN A 320 -21.39 -57.47 2.25
C GLN A 320 -21.07 -56.00 2.57
N LEU A 321 -21.82 -55.07 1.96
CA LEU A 321 -21.72 -53.64 2.27
C LEU A 321 -22.14 -53.40 3.72
N VAL A 322 -21.26 -52.80 4.51
CA VAL A 322 -21.48 -52.49 5.92
C VAL A 322 -22.01 -51.05 6.05
N LEU A 323 -21.34 -50.11 5.41
CA LEU A 323 -21.72 -48.70 5.35
C LEU A 323 -20.97 -47.98 4.22
N THR A 324 -21.44 -46.79 3.88
CA THR A 324 -20.72 -45.84 3.03
C THR A 324 -20.39 -44.55 3.78
N LEU A 325 -19.31 -43.89 3.38
CA LEU A 325 -18.70 -42.70 3.99
C LEU A 325 -18.54 -41.64 2.92
N GLY A 326 -19.53 -40.74 2.81
CA GLY A 326 -19.50 -39.55 1.94
C GLY A 326 -18.94 -39.79 0.53
N ARG A 327 -18.44 -38.73 -0.12
CA ARG A 327 -17.77 -38.83 -1.43
C ARG A 327 -16.44 -39.57 -1.27
N ASP A 328 -16.12 -40.46 -2.21
CA ASP A 328 -14.83 -41.15 -2.28
C ASP A 328 -13.66 -40.17 -2.51
N ASN A 329 -12.93 -39.84 -1.45
CA ASN A 329 -11.78 -38.94 -1.46
C ASN A 329 -10.74 -39.39 -0.42
N GLU A 330 -9.57 -38.74 -0.37
CA GLU A 330 -8.50 -39.13 0.56
C GLU A 330 -8.93 -39.09 2.03
N ASN A 331 -9.80 -38.15 2.41
CA ASN A 331 -10.26 -37.98 3.80
C ASN A 331 -11.23 -39.09 4.22
N THR A 332 -12.21 -39.41 3.36
CA THR A 332 -13.19 -40.46 3.65
C THR A 332 -12.55 -41.84 3.60
N ARG A 333 -11.52 -42.05 2.76
CA ARG A 333 -10.69 -43.27 2.76
C ARG A 333 -9.89 -43.44 4.05
N ASP A 334 -9.22 -42.37 4.50
CA ASP A 334 -8.50 -42.39 5.79
C ASP A 334 -9.46 -42.65 6.96
N LEU A 335 -10.64 -42.02 6.96
CA LEU A 335 -11.69 -42.32 7.94
C LEU A 335 -12.10 -43.79 7.91
N ALA A 336 -12.31 -44.35 6.72
CA ALA A 336 -12.64 -45.76 6.55
C ALA A 336 -11.55 -46.68 7.12
N GLU A 337 -10.28 -46.38 6.86
CA GLU A 337 -9.14 -47.14 7.40
C GLU A 337 -9.06 -47.05 8.92
N ARG A 338 -9.28 -45.87 9.51
CA ARG A 338 -9.32 -45.66 10.96
C ARG A 338 -10.47 -46.43 11.61
N LEU A 339 -11.66 -46.43 11.01
CA LEU A 339 -12.81 -47.21 11.49
C LEU A 339 -12.56 -48.71 11.37
N VAL A 340 -12.01 -49.17 10.25
CA VAL A 340 -11.61 -50.58 10.07
C VAL A 340 -10.50 -50.96 11.05
N ALA A 341 -9.66 -50.04 11.53
CA ALA A 341 -8.65 -50.31 12.54
C ALA A 341 -9.18 -50.29 13.99
N ASP A 342 -10.35 -49.71 14.23
CA ASP A 342 -10.96 -49.59 15.56
C ASP A 342 -11.45 -50.96 16.08
N PRO A 343 -10.91 -51.46 17.21
CA PRO A 343 -11.32 -52.74 17.80
C PRO A 343 -12.81 -52.81 18.15
N ASP A 344 -13.41 -51.70 18.59
CA ASP A 344 -14.82 -51.68 19.00
C ASP A 344 -15.73 -51.71 17.77
N PHE A 345 -15.36 -51.01 16.70
CA PHE A 345 -16.03 -51.09 15.41
C PHE A 345 -15.94 -52.50 14.81
N ARG A 346 -14.75 -53.11 14.80
CA ARG A 346 -14.55 -54.51 14.35
C ARG A 346 -15.45 -55.48 15.09
N LYS A 347 -15.54 -55.33 16.41
CA LYS A 347 -16.37 -56.18 17.26
C LYS A 347 -17.86 -56.00 16.94
N ALA A 348 -18.32 -54.76 16.76
CA ALA A 348 -19.71 -54.47 16.40
C ALA A 348 -20.13 -55.13 15.06
N VAL A 349 -19.24 -55.13 14.07
CA VAL A 349 -19.47 -55.81 12.78
C VAL A 349 -19.43 -57.33 12.95
N ALA A 350 -18.46 -57.88 13.69
CA ALA A 350 -18.30 -59.32 13.91
C ALA A 350 -19.43 -59.97 14.73
N GLU A 351 -20.16 -59.20 15.53
CA GLU A 351 -21.36 -59.68 16.24
C GLU A 351 -22.52 -60.04 15.28
N HIS A 352 -22.48 -59.55 14.04
CA HIS A 352 -23.57 -59.71 13.07
C HIS A 352 -23.13 -60.37 11.74
N ILE A 353 -21.87 -60.22 11.34
CA ILE A 353 -21.31 -60.82 10.13
C ILE A 353 -20.25 -61.88 10.52
N PRO A 354 -20.46 -63.17 10.20
CA PRO A 354 -19.46 -64.21 10.42
C PRO A 354 -18.15 -63.90 9.69
N ASP A 355 -17.02 -64.26 10.31
CA ASP A 355 -15.66 -64.08 9.75
C ASP A 355 -15.25 -62.62 9.44
N ALA A 356 -16.06 -61.62 9.87
CA ALA A 356 -15.77 -60.19 9.67
C ALA A 356 -14.44 -59.75 10.30
N GLU A 357 -14.00 -60.36 11.41
CA GLU A 357 -12.71 -60.02 12.03
C GLU A 357 -11.52 -60.20 11.07
N ALA A 358 -11.60 -61.13 10.12
CA ALA A 358 -10.55 -61.42 9.15
C ALA A 358 -10.79 -60.80 7.76
N THR A 359 -12.01 -60.34 7.48
CA THR A 359 -12.48 -59.95 6.14
C THR A 359 -12.93 -58.49 6.04
N LEU A 360 -13.03 -57.76 7.17
CA LEU A 360 -13.37 -56.34 7.19
C LEU A 360 -12.33 -55.50 6.42
N GLY A 361 -12.79 -54.74 5.44
CA GLY A 361 -11.92 -53.94 4.58
C GLY A 361 -12.62 -52.72 3.99
N THR A 362 -11.82 -51.81 3.45
CA THR A 362 -12.28 -50.61 2.76
C THR A 362 -12.45 -50.87 1.27
N GLY A 363 -13.30 -50.08 0.62
CA GLY A 363 -13.54 -50.16 -0.81
C GLY A 363 -14.29 -48.93 -1.32
N ARG A 364 -14.79 -49.04 -2.55
CA ARG A 364 -15.59 -48.02 -3.22
C ARG A 364 -16.96 -48.61 -3.51
N PHE A 365 -18.02 -47.84 -3.29
CA PHE A 365 -19.39 -48.23 -3.61
C PHE A 365 -19.99 -47.23 -4.60
N VAL A 366 -20.67 -47.76 -5.61
CA VAL A 366 -21.48 -46.99 -6.55
C VAL A 366 -22.83 -47.70 -6.63
N ASP A 367 -23.90 -46.99 -6.27
CA ASP A 367 -25.24 -47.55 -6.32
C ASP A 367 -25.61 -47.89 -7.78
N GLY A 368 -26.11 -49.11 -8.00
CA GLY A 368 -26.48 -49.61 -9.32
C GLY A 368 -25.38 -50.22 -10.21
N GLU A 369 -24.08 -50.03 -9.92
CA GLU A 369 -22.99 -50.63 -10.74
C GLU A 369 -22.56 -52.04 -10.29
N SER A 370 -22.63 -52.32 -8.98
CA SER A 370 -21.95 -53.50 -8.40
C SER A 370 -22.77 -54.32 -7.38
N SER A 371 -23.92 -53.83 -6.92
CA SER A 371 -24.81 -54.55 -5.99
C SER A 371 -26.01 -55.15 -6.71
N SER A 372 -26.38 -56.39 -6.37
CA SER A 372 -27.66 -56.97 -6.78
C SER A 372 -28.80 -56.37 -5.94
N GLY A 373 -29.13 -55.11 -6.23
CA GLY A 373 -30.16 -54.34 -5.52
C GLY A 373 -29.79 -52.86 -5.48
N PHE A 374 -30.79 -52.01 -5.71
CA PHE A 374 -30.73 -50.58 -5.42
C PHE A 374 -30.85 -50.40 -3.91
N LEU A 375 -30.09 -49.46 -3.35
CA LEU A 375 -30.31 -49.02 -1.98
C LEU A 375 -31.70 -48.35 -1.85
N PRO A 376 -32.33 -48.35 -0.67
CA PRO A 376 -33.62 -47.70 -0.47
C PRO A 376 -33.53 -46.18 -0.61
N ASP A 377 -34.64 -45.55 -1.01
CA ASP A 377 -34.77 -44.10 -1.28
C ASP A 377 -34.41 -43.23 -0.06
N GLU A 378 -34.61 -43.74 1.15
CA GLU A 378 -34.19 -43.11 2.41
C GLU A 378 -33.24 -44.06 3.16
N LEU A 379 -32.07 -43.55 3.54
CA LEU A 379 -31.08 -44.30 4.31
C LEU A 379 -30.97 -43.76 5.73
N LEU A 380 -30.76 -44.66 6.68
CA LEU A 380 -30.27 -44.28 8.00
C LEU A 380 -28.87 -43.67 7.84
N ALA A 381 -28.66 -42.51 8.45
CA ALA A 381 -27.43 -41.76 8.33
C ALA A 381 -26.94 -41.19 9.67
N VAL A 382 -25.63 -41.01 9.77
CA VAL A 382 -24.97 -40.21 10.82
C VAL A 382 -24.60 -38.87 10.21
N THR A 383 -25.21 -37.79 10.68
CA THR A 383 -24.97 -36.42 10.21
C THR A 383 -24.29 -35.60 11.30
N SER A 384 -23.25 -34.84 10.95
CA SER A 384 -22.70 -33.80 11.82
C SER A 384 -23.29 -32.43 11.48
N TYR A 385 -23.74 -31.74 12.51
CA TYR A 385 -24.16 -30.35 12.41
C TYR A 385 -23.11 -29.41 13.02
N GLY A 386 -22.63 -28.47 12.20
CA GLY A 386 -21.72 -27.39 12.58
C GLY A 386 -22.43 -26.26 13.34
N ARG A 387 -21.65 -25.39 14.01
CA ARG A 387 -22.19 -24.25 14.81
C ARG A 387 -22.88 -23.18 13.97
N ASP A 388 -22.60 -23.15 12.68
CA ASP A 388 -23.22 -22.30 11.66
C ASP A 388 -24.48 -22.92 11.05
N GLY A 389 -24.86 -24.13 11.47
CA GLY A 389 -26.00 -24.88 10.94
C GLY A 389 -25.71 -25.67 9.67
N SER A 390 -24.44 -25.78 9.25
CA SER A 390 -24.03 -26.67 8.16
C SER A 390 -24.26 -28.13 8.56
N ALA A 391 -24.81 -28.93 7.66
CA ALA A 391 -25.04 -30.36 7.88
C ALA A 391 -24.15 -31.17 6.93
N GLU A 392 -23.41 -32.13 7.45
CA GLU A 392 -22.58 -33.04 6.66
C GLU A 392 -22.92 -34.49 7.00
N VAL A 393 -23.30 -35.28 5.99
CA VAL A 393 -23.59 -36.71 6.15
C VAL A 393 -22.28 -37.50 6.16
N LEU A 394 -21.94 -38.07 7.31
CA LEU A 394 -20.66 -38.75 7.53
C LEU A 394 -20.70 -40.23 7.20
N ALA A 395 -21.83 -40.89 7.49
CA ALA A 395 -22.01 -42.30 7.20
C ALA A 395 -23.45 -42.61 6.82
N LYS A 396 -23.64 -43.51 5.85
CA LYS A 396 -24.96 -44.03 5.45
C LYS A 396 -24.96 -45.55 5.54
N PHE A 397 -26.10 -46.11 5.94
CA PHE A 397 -26.26 -47.55 6.11
C PHE A 397 -27.15 -48.14 5.03
N PRO A 398 -26.83 -49.34 4.52
CA PRO A 398 -27.52 -49.92 3.36
C PRO A 398 -28.94 -50.43 3.65
N ASP A 399 -29.29 -50.64 4.93
CA ASP A 399 -30.61 -51.09 5.37
C ASP A 399 -30.94 -50.63 6.80
N GLU A 400 -32.15 -50.90 7.27
CA GLU A 400 -32.56 -50.76 8.69
C GLU A 400 -32.45 -52.08 9.46
N GLY A 401 -31.39 -52.85 9.22
CA GLY A 401 -31.13 -54.10 9.91
C GLY A 401 -30.56 -53.90 11.33
N PRO A 402 -30.54 -54.96 12.16
CA PRO A 402 -29.93 -54.92 13.50
C PRO A 402 -28.46 -54.46 13.50
N LEU A 403 -27.72 -54.80 12.44
CA LEU A 403 -26.34 -54.36 12.22
C LEU A 403 -26.27 -52.84 12.00
N SER A 404 -27.05 -52.32 11.06
CA SER A 404 -27.10 -50.90 10.71
C SER A 404 -27.50 -50.03 11.90
N GLU A 405 -28.49 -50.44 12.69
CA GLU A 405 -28.84 -49.74 13.93
C GLU A 405 -27.73 -49.77 14.99
N ALA A 406 -27.08 -50.92 15.17
CA ALA A 406 -26.00 -51.06 16.15
C ALA A 406 -24.79 -50.20 15.77
N LEU A 407 -24.43 -50.18 14.48
CA LEU A 407 -23.35 -49.36 13.94
C LEU A 407 -23.70 -47.88 13.98
N ALA A 408 -24.92 -47.48 13.62
CA ALA A 408 -25.37 -46.10 13.74
C ALA A 408 -25.21 -45.56 15.16
N LYS A 409 -25.68 -46.33 16.16
CA LYS A 409 -25.53 -45.98 17.59
C LYS A 409 -24.06 -45.95 18.03
N HIS A 410 -23.24 -46.86 17.53
CA HIS A 410 -21.81 -46.91 17.84
C HIS A 410 -21.06 -45.72 17.22
N LEU A 411 -21.27 -45.42 15.94
CA LEU A 411 -20.61 -44.31 15.23
C LEU A 411 -21.02 -42.95 15.78
N ALA A 412 -22.28 -42.76 16.18
CA ALA A 412 -22.73 -41.53 16.85
C ALA A 412 -22.00 -41.26 18.18
N GLN A 413 -21.38 -42.29 18.77
CA GLN A 413 -20.61 -42.21 20.02
C GLN A 413 -19.11 -42.50 19.81
N SER A 414 -18.69 -42.71 18.56
CA SER A 414 -17.34 -43.18 18.26
C SER A 414 -16.32 -42.05 18.45
N PRO A 415 -15.22 -42.29 19.18
CA PRO A 415 -14.14 -41.32 19.29
C PRO A 415 -13.45 -41.06 17.95
N VAL A 416 -13.48 -42.03 17.03
CA VAL A 416 -12.93 -41.88 15.66
C VAL A 416 -13.76 -40.86 14.88
N MET A 417 -15.09 -40.97 14.95
CA MET A 417 -16.01 -40.02 14.29
C MET A 417 -15.91 -38.63 14.90
N ALA A 418 -15.83 -38.53 16.22
CA ALA A 418 -15.67 -37.25 16.92
C ALA A 418 -14.36 -36.54 16.53
N ALA A 419 -13.25 -37.28 16.43
CA ALA A 419 -11.96 -36.74 15.99
C ALA A 419 -12.00 -36.26 14.54
N TYR A 420 -12.63 -37.04 13.65
CA TYR A 420 -12.79 -36.66 12.24
C TYR A 420 -13.60 -35.36 12.08
N VAL A 421 -14.72 -35.22 12.80
CA VAL A 421 -15.52 -33.99 12.78
C VAL A 421 -14.73 -32.78 13.29
N GLU A 422 -13.90 -32.97 14.33
CA GLU A 422 -13.04 -31.91 14.83
C GLU A 422 -11.94 -31.53 13.81
N GLU A 423 -11.36 -32.51 13.11
CA GLU A 423 -10.39 -32.28 12.02
C GLU A 423 -11.02 -31.51 10.85
N GLU A 424 -12.22 -31.89 10.39
CA GLU A 424 -12.93 -31.18 9.33
C GLU A 424 -13.37 -29.78 9.76
N GLN A 425 -13.82 -29.60 11.00
CA GLN A 425 -14.11 -28.26 11.54
C GLN A 425 -12.84 -27.40 11.57
N GLN A 426 -11.70 -27.93 11.99
CA GLN A 426 -10.43 -27.21 11.98
C GLN A 426 -10.01 -26.82 10.56
N ARG A 427 -10.23 -27.69 9.57
CA ARG A 427 -9.97 -27.40 8.15
C ARG A 427 -10.87 -26.29 7.62
N SER A 428 -12.16 -26.33 7.95
CA SER A 428 -13.14 -25.29 7.60
C SER A 428 -12.83 -23.95 8.28
N ASP A 429 -12.52 -23.97 9.58
CA ASP A 429 -12.10 -22.78 10.34
C ASP A 429 -10.80 -22.19 9.77
N PHE A 430 -9.86 -23.05 9.34
CA PHE A 430 -8.62 -22.63 8.70
C PHE A 430 -8.86 -22.01 7.31
N ALA A 431 -9.76 -22.59 6.52
CA ALA A 431 -10.11 -22.05 5.20
C ALA A 431 -10.83 -20.69 5.30
N SER A 432 -11.61 -20.46 6.35
CA SER A 432 -12.36 -19.22 6.57
C SER A 432 -11.53 -18.09 7.17
N ASP A 433 -10.64 -18.37 8.13
CA ASP A 433 -9.73 -17.38 8.73
C ASP A 433 -8.36 -18.01 9.10
N PRO A 434 -7.43 -18.09 8.13
CA PRO A 434 -6.12 -18.70 8.33
C PRO A 434 -5.30 -18.03 9.45
N ALA A 435 -5.46 -16.72 9.67
CA ALA A 435 -4.71 -15.98 10.69
C ALA A 435 -5.14 -16.35 12.10
N ARG A 436 -6.47 -16.47 12.31
CA ARG A 436 -7.04 -16.92 13.57
C ARG A 436 -6.73 -18.39 13.84
N ALA A 437 -6.79 -19.24 12.81
CA ALA A 437 -6.50 -20.66 12.93
C ALA A 437 -5.03 -20.94 13.29
N ILE A 438 -4.07 -20.27 12.64
CA ILE A 438 -2.64 -20.35 13.01
C ILE A 438 -2.43 -19.90 14.45
N SER A 439 -3.09 -18.82 14.87
CA SER A 439 -2.97 -18.30 16.25
C SER A 439 -3.53 -19.27 17.29
N ALA A 440 -4.67 -19.91 17.00
CA ALA A 440 -5.27 -20.94 17.86
C ALA A 440 -4.38 -22.19 17.94
N TRP A 441 -3.84 -22.65 16.81
CA TRP A 441 -2.91 -23.78 16.76
C TRP A 441 -1.64 -23.52 17.57
N VAL A 442 -1.05 -22.32 17.47
CA VAL A 442 0.11 -21.93 18.28
C VAL A 442 -0.24 -21.94 19.78
N ALA A 443 -1.41 -21.42 20.16
CA ALA A 443 -1.83 -21.41 21.56
C ALA A 443 -2.05 -22.82 22.12
N GLN A 444 -2.71 -23.70 21.36
CA GLN A 444 -2.96 -25.09 21.75
C GLN A 444 -1.65 -25.89 21.83
N SER A 445 -0.78 -25.75 20.83
CA SER A 445 0.53 -26.40 20.78
C SER A 445 1.43 -25.93 21.92
N THR A 446 1.42 -24.63 22.25
CA THR A 446 2.14 -24.08 23.41
C THR A 446 1.64 -24.72 24.71
N ALA A 447 0.32 -24.83 24.89
CA ALA A 447 -0.26 -25.46 26.08
C ALA A 447 0.06 -26.96 26.19
N GLN A 448 0.30 -27.65 25.08
CA GLN A 448 0.78 -29.04 25.07
C GLN A 448 2.28 -29.12 25.38
N ILE A 449 3.10 -28.24 24.80
CA ILE A 449 4.54 -28.16 25.06
C ILE A 449 4.83 -27.84 26.54
N ASP A 450 4.03 -26.98 27.16
CA ASP A 450 4.17 -26.63 28.58
C ASP A 450 3.99 -27.83 29.53
N ARG A 451 3.35 -28.92 29.06
CA ARG A 451 3.17 -30.16 29.82
C ARG A 451 4.37 -31.12 29.70
N LEU A 452 5.32 -30.84 28.80
CA LEU A 452 6.51 -31.66 28.57
C LEU A 452 7.67 -31.27 29.52
N PRO A 453 8.65 -32.16 29.73
CA PRO A 453 9.89 -31.84 30.45
C PRO A 453 10.64 -30.65 29.83
N SER A 454 11.20 -29.78 30.68
CA SER A 454 11.80 -28.49 30.28
C SER A 454 12.94 -28.61 29.26
N ASP A 455 13.67 -29.72 29.26
CA ASP A 455 14.77 -30.03 28.35
C ASP A 455 14.33 -30.22 26.89
N ARG A 456 13.02 -30.38 26.62
CA ARG A 456 12.48 -30.52 25.26
C ARG A 456 11.58 -29.36 24.82
N GLN A 457 11.29 -28.42 25.72
CA GLN A 457 10.32 -27.37 25.43
C GLN A 457 10.85 -26.34 24.42
N ASP A 458 12.11 -25.94 24.54
CA ASP A 458 12.66 -24.84 23.75
C ASP A 458 12.85 -25.21 22.27
N ASP A 459 13.30 -26.44 21.99
CA ASP A 459 13.43 -26.95 20.63
C ASP A 459 12.06 -27.06 19.95
N LEU A 460 11.07 -27.64 20.65
CA LEU A 460 9.71 -27.78 20.14
C LEU A 460 9.01 -26.43 19.94
N ARG A 461 9.23 -25.44 20.82
CA ARG A 461 8.73 -24.08 20.61
C ARG A 461 9.35 -23.43 19.39
N SER A 462 10.65 -23.66 19.17
CA SER A 462 11.37 -23.10 18.01
C SER A 462 10.86 -23.69 16.69
N GLU A 463 10.66 -25.02 16.64
CA GLU A 463 10.07 -25.70 15.48
C GLU A 463 8.62 -25.25 15.23
N MET A 464 7.78 -25.21 16.27
CA MET A 464 6.39 -24.74 16.17
C MET A 464 6.32 -23.30 15.65
N GLN A 465 7.19 -22.40 16.14
CA GLN A 465 7.26 -21.02 15.64
C GLN A 465 7.76 -20.95 14.20
N GLY A 466 8.68 -21.84 13.79
CA GLY A 466 9.12 -21.98 12.40
C GLY A 466 7.99 -22.37 11.47
N ILE A 467 7.20 -23.39 11.84
CA ILE A 467 6.03 -23.85 11.07
C ILE A 467 4.96 -22.77 11.01
N ALA A 468 4.65 -22.10 12.13
CA ALA A 468 3.69 -21.00 12.15
C ALA A 468 4.11 -19.85 11.22
N LYS A 469 5.41 -19.55 11.16
CA LYS A 469 5.98 -18.54 10.28
C LYS A 469 5.89 -18.95 8.81
N GLU A 470 6.28 -20.18 8.47
CA GLU A 470 6.19 -20.68 7.10
C GLU A 470 4.73 -20.74 6.60
N ALA A 471 3.81 -21.15 7.46
CA ALA A 471 2.38 -21.12 7.17
C ALA A 471 1.89 -19.69 6.95
N ALA A 472 2.22 -18.75 7.84
CA ALA A 472 1.86 -17.35 7.68
C ALA A 472 2.44 -16.71 6.39
N ALA A 473 3.64 -17.11 5.98
CA ALA A 473 4.26 -16.72 4.70
C ALA A 473 3.44 -17.23 3.51
N ALA A 474 3.07 -18.52 3.51
CA ALA A 474 2.33 -19.16 2.43
C ALA A 474 0.96 -18.50 2.17
N PHE A 475 0.33 -17.99 3.22
CA PHE A 475 -0.97 -17.28 3.14
C PHE A 475 -0.84 -15.75 3.04
N GLY A 476 0.38 -15.21 2.87
CA GLY A 476 0.60 -13.76 2.74
C GLY A 476 0.30 -12.95 4.02
N LEU A 477 0.26 -13.62 5.18
CA LEU A 477 0.06 -13.03 6.50
C LEU A 477 1.35 -12.40 7.07
N ASP A 478 2.49 -12.67 6.42
CA ASP A 478 3.85 -12.20 6.75
C ASP A 478 4.17 -10.75 6.35
N ARG A 479 3.19 -9.96 5.86
CA ARG A 479 3.37 -8.52 5.61
C ARG A 479 3.99 -7.77 6.79
N GLY A 480 3.86 -8.30 8.02
CA GLY A 480 4.48 -7.75 9.22
C GLY A 480 6.01 -7.92 9.36
N GLN A 481 6.73 -8.67 8.52
CA GLN A 481 8.22 -8.67 8.52
C GLN A 481 8.81 -7.72 7.48
N THR A 482 8.21 -7.61 6.29
CA THR A 482 8.62 -6.62 5.27
C THR A 482 8.35 -5.18 5.74
N GLU A 483 7.31 -4.95 6.56
CA GLU A 483 7.01 -3.64 7.16
C GLU A 483 7.90 -3.27 8.37
N ARG A 484 8.59 -4.24 8.99
CA ARG A 484 9.58 -3.97 10.07
C ARG A 484 10.89 -3.41 9.53
N GLU A 485 11.21 -3.67 8.26
CA GLU A 485 12.41 -3.20 7.58
C GLU A 485 12.17 -1.92 6.76
N THR A 486 10.92 -1.54 6.51
CA THR A 486 10.62 -0.27 5.85
C THR A 486 10.82 0.91 6.81
N GLU A 487 11.63 1.86 6.36
CA GLU A 487 11.81 3.15 7.01
C GLU A 487 10.47 3.89 7.20
N PRO A 488 10.34 4.73 8.24
CA PRO A 488 9.19 5.60 8.39
C PRO A 488 8.96 6.46 7.14
N ARG A 489 7.71 6.52 6.68
CA ARG A 489 7.26 7.17 5.44
C ARG A 489 7.19 8.69 5.57
N SER A 490 6.74 9.21 6.70
CA SER A 490 6.65 10.65 6.92
C SER A 490 7.99 11.24 7.33
N THR A 491 8.34 12.41 6.78
CA THR A 491 9.51 13.18 7.20
C THR A 491 9.46 13.50 8.68
N LEU A 492 8.27 13.74 9.25
CA LEU A 492 8.09 14.06 10.66
C LEU A 492 8.56 12.91 11.57
N TYR A 493 8.10 11.69 11.33
CA TYR A 493 8.44 10.55 12.19
C TYR A 493 9.73 9.86 11.81
N ASN A 494 10.30 10.14 10.63
CA ASN A 494 11.69 9.85 10.31
C ASN A 494 12.68 10.91 10.86
N THR A 495 12.21 11.79 11.76
CA THR A 495 13.02 12.84 12.39
C THR A 495 13.14 12.64 13.89
N ALA A 496 14.37 12.71 14.41
CA ALA A 496 14.67 12.82 15.84
C ALA A 496 15.26 14.22 16.15
N ILE A 497 14.81 14.83 17.25
CA ILE A 497 15.13 16.19 17.67
C ILE A 497 15.61 16.12 19.12
N THR A 498 16.89 16.37 19.34
CA THR A 498 17.46 16.55 20.68
C THR A 498 17.58 18.05 21.01
N SER A 499 18.16 18.37 22.18
CA SER A 499 18.42 19.75 22.57
C SER A 499 19.44 20.47 21.69
N THR A 500 20.29 19.73 20.97
CA THR A 500 21.41 20.28 20.19
C THR A 500 21.48 19.74 18.78
N THR A 501 20.71 18.71 18.41
CA THR A 501 20.83 18.06 17.10
C THR A 501 19.46 17.70 16.51
N LEU A 502 19.40 17.75 15.18
CA LEU A 502 18.29 17.33 14.33
C LEU A 502 18.79 16.18 13.45
N VAL A 503 18.17 15.00 13.56
CA VAL A 503 18.50 13.84 12.75
C VAL A 503 17.30 13.54 11.84
N VAL A 504 17.49 13.56 10.53
CA VAL A 504 16.43 13.24 9.54
C VAL A 504 16.92 12.10 8.65
N GLY A 505 16.26 10.94 8.67
CA GLY A 505 16.68 9.79 7.87
C GLY A 505 18.14 9.38 8.11
N GLY A 506 18.61 9.48 9.36
CA GLY A 506 19.99 9.18 9.75
C GLY A 506 21.02 10.29 9.48
N VAL A 507 20.64 11.41 8.87
CA VAL A 507 21.54 12.56 8.64
C VAL A 507 21.43 13.54 9.80
N GLU A 508 22.53 13.72 10.53
CA GLU A 508 22.62 14.63 11.67
C GLU A 508 22.94 16.07 11.24
N THR A 509 22.27 17.04 11.86
CA THR A 509 22.48 18.49 11.71
C THR A 509 22.50 19.12 13.10
N GLU A 510 23.56 19.84 13.45
CA GLU A 510 23.64 20.55 14.74
C GLU A 510 22.79 21.82 14.72
N PHE A 511 22.08 22.08 15.82
CA PHE A 511 21.37 23.33 16.03
C PHE A 511 22.29 24.40 16.61
N GLN A 512 22.14 25.64 16.15
CA GLN A 512 22.69 26.78 16.87
C GLN A 512 22.10 26.91 18.28
N THR A 513 22.89 27.46 19.21
CA THR A 513 22.50 27.67 20.61
C THR A 513 21.16 28.39 20.72
N GLY A 514 20.12 27.67 21.19
CA GLY A 514 18.77 28.21 21.38
C GLY A 514 17.78 27.97 20.23
N SER A 515 18.25 27.57 19.04
CA SER A 515 17.40 27.32 17.86
C SER A 515 16.52 26.07 18.02
N ALA A 516 17.03 25.01 18.66
CA ALA A 516 16.28 23.78 18.92
C ALA A 516 14.98 24.02 19.71
N LYS A 517 15.05 24.88 20.74
CA LYS A 517 13.89 25.20 21.60
C LYS A 517 12.82 26.00 20.87
N LEU A 518 13.25 26.97 20.04
CA LEU A 518 12.34 27.73 19.17
C LEU A 518 11.67 26.82 18.15
N PHE A 519 12.43 25.91 17.55
CA PHE A 519 11.94 24.93 16.59
C PHE A 519 10.91 23.97 17.20
N GLN A 520 11.22 23.34 18.35
CA GLN A 520 10.27 22.49 19.08
C GLN A 520 9.00 23.25 19.46
N SER A 521 9.11 24.52 19.87
CA SER A 521 7.95 25.35 20.20
C SER A 521 7.04 25.59 18.98
N MET A 522 7.62 25.83 17.80
CA MET A 522 6.85 26.00 16.56
C MET A 522 6.14 24.71 16.14
N LEU A 523 6.80 23.55 16.26
CA LEU A 523 6.19 22.25 15.99
C LEU A 523 5.03 21.97 16.95
N SER A 524 5.22 22.19 18.24
CA SER A 524 4.17 22.02 19.25
C SER A 524 2.97 22.94 19.04
N LEU A 525 3.20 24.19 18.64
CA LEU A 525 2.13 25.13 18.28
C LEU A 525 1.32 24.62 17.09
N THR A 526 2.01 24.12 16.05
CA THR A 526 1.37 23.60 14.84
C THR A 526 0.56 22.33 15.13
N ALA A 527 1.09 21.42 15.95
CA ALA A 527 0.40 20.22 16.39
C ALA A 527 -0.86 20.55 17.21
N SER A 528 -0.72 21.49 18.14
CA SER A 528 -1.84 21.97 18.96
C SER A 528 -2.93 22.62 18.11
N ALA A 529 -2.58 23.32 17.03
CA ALA A 529 -3.57 23.91 16.12
C ALA A 529 -4.31 22.84 15.29
N ALA A 530 -3.61 21.79 14.87
CA ALA A 530 -4.20 20.65 14.17
C ALA A 530 -5.10 19.80 15.07
N GLY A 531 -4.84 19.82 16.37
CA GLY A 531 -5.60 19.08 17.38
C GLY A 531 -4.88 17.86 17.94
N ILE A 532 -3.59 17.73 17.65
CA ILE A 532 -2.70 16.68 18.13
C ILE A 532 -2.10 17.09 19.47
N ASP A 533 -1.91 16.13 20.38
CA ASP A 533 -1.26 16.36 21.67
C ASP A 533 0.23 16.73 21.46
N ALA A 534 0.59 17.95 21.85
CA ALA A 534 1.92 18.49 21.66
C ALA A 534 2.99 17.86 22.57
N GLU A 535 2.63 17.43 23.78
CA GLU A 535 3.57 16.75 24.69
C GLU A 535 3.86 15.34 24.20
N LYS A 536 2.81 14.63 23.74
CA LYS A 536 2.93 13.32 23.12
C LYS A 536 3.82 13.39 21.87
N LEU A 537 3.62 14.40 21.04
CA LEU A 537 4.45 14.62 19.85
C LEU A 537 5.92 14.89 20.21
N GLN A 538 6.18 15.77 21.18
CA GLN A 538 7.58 16.07 21.59
C GLN A 538 8.32 14.80 22.02
N LYS A 539 7.70 13.95 22.85
CA LYS A 539 8.30 12.69 23.29
C LYS A 539 8.62 11.74 22.13
N ARG A 540 7.74 11.64 21.13
CA ARG A 540 7.97 10.81 19.94
C ARG A 540 9.14 11.32 19.10
N LEU A 541 9.26 12.65 18.99
CA LEU A 541 10.33 13.29 18.24
C LEU A 541 11.68 13.28 18.97
N GLU A 542 11.76 12.93 20.25
CA GLU A 542 13.06 12.75 20.92
C GLU A 542 13.85 11.59 20.30
N THR A 543 13.17 10.55 19.81
CA THR A 543 13.79 9.35 19.22
C THR A 543 13.48 9.17 17.74
N GLY A 544 12.38 9.74 17.23
CA GLY A 544 11.82 9.34 15.94
C GLY A 544 11.19 7.95 16.00
N ALA A 545 10.41 7.57 14.98
CA ALA A 545 9.85 6.23 14.85
C ALA A 545 10.94 5.26 14.41
N ALA A 546 10.99 4.08 15.03
CA ALA A 546 11.97 3.06 14.69
C ALA A 546 11.71 2.42 13.32
N ASN A 547 10.46 2.37 12.86
CA ASN A 547 10.03 1.81 11.58
C ASN A 547 8.62 2.29 11.19
N ALA A 548 8.19 1.98 9.96
CA ALA A 548 6.88 2.35 9.42
C ALA A 548 5.68 1.84 10.26
N ARG A 549 5.84 0.74 11.01
CA ARG A 549 4.77 0.18 11.85
C ARG A 549 4.56 0.99 13.12
N GLU A 550 5.65 1.41 13.77
CA GLU A 550 5.57 2.31 14.92
C GLU A 550 4.99 3.66 14.50
N GLU A 551 5.40 4.16 13.34
CA GLU A 551 4.78 5.33 12.72
C GLU A 551 3.27 5.13 12.50
N GLU A 552 2.82 4.03 11.90
CA GLU A 552 1.40 3.78 11.65
C GLU A 552 0.56 3.82 12.94
N SER A 553 1.10 3.26 14.03
CA SER A 553 0.50 3.36 15.38
C SER A 553 0.39 4.80 15.86
N TRP A 554 1.44 5.59 15.64
CA TRP A 554 1.45 7.01 16.00
C TRP A 554 0.48 7.83 15.16
N VAL A 555 0.39 7.56 13.86
CA VAL A 555 -0.57 8.18 12.92
C VAL A 555 -2.01 7.86 13.32
N LYS A 556 -2.33 6.60 13.62
CA LYS A 556 -3.66 6.22 14.14
C LYS A 556 -4.02 6.96 15.42
N SER A 557 -3.04 7.12 16.31
CA SER A 557 -3.21 7.88 17.54
C SER A 557 -3.45 9.38 17.29
N ASP A 558 -2.76 9.97 16.31
CA ASP A 558 -2.96 11.39 15.95
C ASP A 558 -4.30 11.62 15.28
N LEU A 559 -4.72 10.70 14.40
CA LEU A 559 -6.03 10.70 13.78
C LEU A 559 -7.15 10.67 14.82
N ALA A 560 -6.99 9.85 15.87
CA ALA A 560 -7.93 9.78 16.98
C ALA A 560 -7.97 11.08 17.79
N ASP A 561 -6.83 11.73 18.03
CA ASP A 561 -6.77 13.00 18.76
C ASP A 561 -7.43 14.14 17.96
N VAL A 562 -7.13 14.22 16.66
CA VAL A 562 -7.76 15.18 15.74
C VAL A 562 -9.26 14.96 15.67
N ALA A 563 -9.71 13.71 15.50
CA ALA A 563 -11.13 13.40 15.45
C ALA A 563 -11.84 13.78 16.76
N ARG A 564 -11.25 13.45 17.92
CA ARG A 564 -11.80 13.81 19.23
C ARG A 564 -11.90 15.33 19.41
N ARG A 565 -10.86 16.07 19.00
CA ARG A 565 -10.78 17.52 19.17
C ARG A 565 -11.76 18.28 18.28
N HIS A 566 -11.96 17.82 17.05
CA HIS A 566 -12.83 18.49 16.07
C HIS A 566 -14.22 17.86 15.94
N GLY A 567 -14.51 16.80 16.71
CA GLY A 567 -15.80 16.14 16.74
C GLY A 567 -16.10 15.31 15.49
N PHE A 568 -15.08 14.73 14.84
CA PHE A 568 -15.26 13.88 13.68
C PHE A 568 -15.62 12.44 14.06
N ASP A 569 -16.63 11.90 13.42
CA ASP A 569 -17.02 10.50 13.56
C ASP A 569 -16.18 9.60 12.63
N LEU A 570 -15.24 8.86 13.23
CA LEU A 570 -14.38 7.90 12.51
C LEU A 570 -15.13 6.65 12.02
N GLY A 571 -16.38 6.43 12.45
CA GLY A 571 -17.27 5.41 11.88
C GLY A 571 -17.82 5.81 10.51
N SER A 572 -17.83 7.10 10.19
CA SER A 572 -18.32 7.63 8.91
C SER A 572 -17.18 7.85 7.90
N ALA A 573 -17.44 7.66 6.60
CA ALA A 573 -16.45 7.93 5.55
C ALA A 573 -16.02 9.41 5.52
N GLN A 574 -16.97 10.32 5.76
CA GLN A 574 -16.72 11.75 5.80
C GLN A 574 -15.85 12.15 7.00
N GLY A 575 -16.15 11.66 8.20
CA GLY A 575 -15.37 11.96 9.40
C GLY A 575 -13.96 11.37 9.35
N ARG A 576 -13.77 10.18 8.76
CA ARG A 576 -12.44 9.63 8.46
C ARG A 576 -11.63 10.54 7.54
N SER A 577 -12.24 10.99 6.44
CA SER A 577 -11.58 11.86 5.46
C SER A 577 -11.19 13.21 6.07
N SER A 578 -12.11 13.86 6.81
CA SER A 578 -11.84 15.15 7.47
C SER A 578 -10.78 15.07 8.57
N ALA A 579 -10.71 13.95 9.30
CA ALA A 579 -9.66 13.72 10.29
C ALA A 579 -8.30 13.51 9.59
N ALA A 580 -8.26 12.70 8.54
CA ALA A 580 -7.03 12.42 7.79
C ALA A 580 -6.44 13.69 7.18
N GLU A 581 -7.26 14.52 6.51
CA GLU A 581 -6.81 15.78 5.91
C GLU A 581 -6.14 16.73 6.91
N ARG A 582 -6.62 16.78 8.15
CA ARG A 582 -6.03 17.65 9.18
C ARG A 582 -4.70 17.10 9.71
N VAL A 583 -4.58 15.79 9.82
CA VAL A 583 -3.32 15.12 10.16
C VAL A 583 -2.31 15.33 9.03
N ASP A 584 -2.71 15.13 7.78
CA ASP A 584 -1.85 15.29 6.61
C ASP A 584 -1.34 16.73 6.49
N ARG A 585 -2.22 17.74 6.59
CA ARG A 585 -1.80 19.16 6.60
C ARG A 585 -0.81 19.48 7.72
N PHE A 586 -0.97 18.84 8.88
CA PHE A 586 0.00 18.99 9.96
C PHE A 586 1.35 18.36 9.60
N TYR A 587 1.37 17.13 9.06
CA TYR A 587 2.60 16.46 8.66
C TYR A 587 3.32 17.19 7.53
N GLU A 588 2.61 17.71 6.53
CA GLU A 588 3.17 18.57 5.50
C GLU A 588 3.81 19.81 6.10
N ARG A 589 3.10 20.52 6.99
CA ARG A 589 3.63 21.73 7.61
C ARG A 589 4.83 21.44 8.52
N ALA A 590 4.82 20.31 9.21
CA ALA A 590 5.94 19.87 10.04
C ALA A 590 7.15 19.50 9.17
N ALA A 591 6.96 18.83 8.05
CA ALA A 591 8.02 18.52 7.08
C ALA A 591 8.66 19.80 6.49
N GLU A 592 7.84 20.80 6.15
CA GLU A 592 8.34 22.11 5.71
C GLU A 592 9.19 22.80 6.78
N LEU A 593 8.75 22.75 8.04
CA LEU A 593 9.50 23.31 9.18
C LEU A 593 10.84 22.59 9.37
N ILE A 594 10.84 21.25 9.33
CA ILE A 594 12.05 20.42 9.43
C ILE A 594 13.03 20.75 8.29
N GLN A 595 12.54 20.81 7.05
CA GLN A 595 13.37 21.13 5.90
C GLN A 595 13.90 22.57 5.94
N SER A 596 13.11 23.52 6.44
CA SER A 596 13.54 24.91 6.63
C SER A 596 14.63 25.02 7.70
N ALA A 597 14.45 24.35 8.84
CA ALA A 597 15.46 24.29 9.89
C ALA A 597 16.76 23.68 9.37
N ARG A 598 16.68 22.56 8.64
CA ARG A 598 17.82 21.93 7.99
C ARG A 598 18.49 22.85 6.97
N SER A 599 17.71 23.56 6.14
CA SER A 599 18.27 24.43 5.10
C SER A 599 18.95 25.67 5.70
N ILE A 600 18.40 26.26 6.76
CA ILE A 600 19.03 27.39 7.49
C ILE A 600 20.36 26.96 8.10
N GLU A 601 20.43 25.77 8.69
CA GLU A 601 21.67 25.25 9.28
C GLU A 601 22.67 24.76 8.20
N VAL A 602 22.21 24.15 7.10
CA VAL A 602 23.04 23.65 5.99
C VAL A 602 23.59 24.77 5.08
N THR A 603 22.84 25.86 4.87
CA THR A 603 23.33 27.04 4.12
C THR A 603 24.43 27.81 4.86
N SER A 604 24.72 27.44 6.11
CA SER A 604 25.85 27.95 6.91
C SER A 604 27.00 26.93 6.99
N GLY A 605 27.25 26.17 5.90
CA GLY A 605 28.49 25.40 5.76
C GLY A 605 29.74 26.30 5.84
N PRO A 606 30.94 25.75 6.12
CA PRO A 606 32.14 26.56 6.31
C PRO A 606 32.37 27.45 5.10
N ASP A 607 32.54 28.74 5.36
CA ASP A 607 32.71 29.75 4.34
C ASP A 607 33.88 29.40 3.39
N PRO A 608 33.65 29.27 2.07
CA PRO A 608 34.67 28.79 1.13
C PRO A 608 35.98 29.57 1.17
N LEU A 609 35.94 30.89 1.40
CA LEU A 609 37.13 31.72 1.49
C LEU A 609 37.89 31.49 2.80
N VAL A 610 37.17 31.33 3.91
CA VAL A 610 37.76 31.03 5.23
C VAL A 610 38.35 29.62 5.24
N GLU A 611 37.70 28.67 4.57
CA GLU A 611 38.21 27.32 4.38
C GLU A 611 39.46 27.29 3.50
N ALA A 612 39.49 28.08 2.41
CA ALA A 612 40.68 28.27 1.59
C ALA A 612 41.84 28.85 2.41
N LEU A 613 41.60 29.90 3.20
CA LEU A 613 42.60 30.49 4.12
C LEU A 613 43.12 29.46 5.14
N GLY A 614 42.24 28.69 5.75
CA GLY A 614 42.59 27.62 6.69
C GLY A 614 43.38 26.49 6.03
N SER A 615 43.09 26.17 4.77
CA SER A 615 43.81 25.16 3.99
C SER A 615 45.21 25.65 3.60
N LEU A 616 45.35 26.90 3.15
CA LEU A 616 46.66 27.52 2.90
C LEU A 616 47.52 27.49 4.19
N ALA A 617 46.95 27.88 5.33
CA ALA A 617 47.67 27.87 6.61
C ALA A 617 48.13 26.46 7.02
N ARG A 618 47.28 25.43 6.87
CA ARG A 618 47.64 24.04 7.16
C ARG A 618 48.72 23.51 6.23
N VAL A 619 48.60 23.74 4.92
CA VAL A 619 49.61 23.33 3.94
C VAL A 619 50.94 24.01 4.25
N HIS A 620 50.93 25.32 4.52
CA HIS A 620 52.12 26.07 4.91
C HIS A 620 52.78 25.51 6.17
N ALA A 621 51.99 25.19 7.21
CA ALA A 621 52.51 24.62 8.45
C ALA A 621 53.15 23.24 8.25
N SER A 622 52.63 22.44 7.30
CA SER A 622 53.12 21.09 7.02
C SER A 622 54.30 21.03 6.04
N GLN A 623 54.34 21.93 5.05
CA GLN A 623 55.29 21.88 3.92
C GLN A 623 56.23 23.07 3.83
N GLY A 624 56.02 24.12 4.63
CA GLY A 624 56.83 25.34 4.66
C GLY A 624 56.68 26.25 3.44
N SER A 625 55.88 25.86 2.45
CA SER A 625 55.55 26.66 1.27
C SER A 625 54.16 26.30 0.76
N VAL A 626 53.51 27.23 0.06
CA VAL A 626 52.19 27.02 -0.53
C VAL A 626 52.17 27.68 -1.90
N ALA A 627 51.55 27.04 -2.88
CA ALA A 627 51.32 27.60 -4.20
C ALA A 627 49.91 27.25 -4.68
N PHE A 628 49.30 28.13 -5.46
CA PHE A 628 48.08 27.84 -6.18
C PHE A 628 48.40 26.94 -7.38
N ARG A 629 47.42 26.15 -7.87
CA ARG A 629 47.67 25.27 -9.01
C ARG A 629 47.95 26.06 -10.30
N ASN A 630 47.41 27.26 -10.41
CA ASN A 630 47.62 28.16 -11.54
C ASN A 630 47.33 29.62 -11.17
N GLU A 631 47.70 30.51 -12.09
CA GLU A 631 47.61 31.95 -11.91
C GLU A 631 46.17 32.50 -11.92
N ASN A 632 45.22 31.78 -12.52
CA ASN A 632 43.81 32.18 -12.51
C ASN A 632 43.20 31.96 -11.13
N GLN A 633 43.49 30.83 -10.48
CA GLN A 633 43.06 30.57 -9.10
C GLN A 633 43.65 31.58 -8.11
N ALA A 634 44.92 31.95 -8.29
CA ALA A 634 45.53 33.00 -7.49
C ALA A 634 44.86 34.37 -7.68
N ARG A 635 44.45 34.69 -8.92
CA ARG A 635 43.72 35.92 -9.24
C ARG A 635 42.32 35.93 -8.65
N ASP A 636 41.56 34.86 -8.82
CA ASP A 636 40.19 34.74 -8.31
C ASP A 636 40.17 34.85 -6.77
N PHE A 637 41.10 34.15 -6.10
CA PHE A 637 41.31 34.28 -4.66
C PHE A 637 41.68 35.71 -4.24
N ALA A 638 42.53 36.40 -5.01
CA ALA A 638 42.92 37.77 -4.71
C ALA A 638 41.75 38.76 -4.83
N GLU A 639 40.88 38.59 -5.83
CA GLU A 639 39.68 39.41 -5.99
C GLU A 639 38.66 39.15 -4.87
N GLU A 640 38.45 37.88 -4.50
CA GLU A 640 37.55 37.51 -3.39
C GLU A 640 38.01 38.09 -2.05
N MET A 641 39.33 38.06 -1.78
CA MET A 641 39.93 38.70 -0.61
C MET A 641 39.68 40.22 -0.62
N LYS A 642 39.83 40.89 -1.76
CA LYS A 642 39.59 42.35 -1.88
C LYS A 642 38.13 42.72 -1.69
N GLU A 643 37.22 41.92 -2.24
CA GLU A 643 35.77 42.15 -2.13
C GLU A 643 35.31 42.05 -0.67
N ARG A 644 35.83 41.06 0.08
CA ARG A 644 35.39 40.81 1.46
C ARG A 644 36.08 41.65 2.53
N TYR A 645 37.40 41.83 2.40
CA TYR A 645 38.25 42.45 3.41
C TYR A 645 38.81 43.82 2.99
N GLY A 646 38.47 44.28 1.78
CA GLY A 646 38.85 45.58 1.23
C GLY A 646 40.04 45.52 0.28
N ALA A 647 40.10 46.49 -0.64
CA ALA A 647 41.06 46.52 -1.76
C ALA A 647 42.55 46.52 -1.33
N THR A 648 42.87 46.87 -0.09
CA THR A 648 44.23 46.91 0.45
C THR A 648 44.64 45.67 1.23
N VAL A 649 43.73 44.70 1.46
CA VAL A 649 43.95 43.59 2.40
C VAL A 649 45.25 42.81 2.16
N LEU A 650 45.61 42.53 0.91
CA LEU A 650 46.84 41.77 0.59
C LEU A 650 48.12 42.58 0.88
N LYS A 651 48.06 43.90 0.71
CA LYS A 651 49.17 44.81 1.09
C LYS A 651 49.25 45.00 2.59
N ASP A 652 48.11 45.02 3.27
CA ASP A 652 48.02 45.10 4.72
C ASP A 652 48.59 43.84 5.37
N ILE A 653 48.20 42.67 4.85
CA ILE A 653 48.78 41.37 5.20
C ILE A 653 50.29 41.40 5.00
N ALA A 654 50.80 41.83 3.84
CA ALA A 654 52.26 41.92 3.59
C ALA A 654 53.00 42.90 4.52
N ALA A 655 52.30 43.89 5.10
CA ALA A 655 52.82 44.80 6.11
C ALA A 655 52.73 44.23 7.54
N GLY A 656 52.17 43.04 7.73
CA GLY A 656 51.96 42.39 9.02
C GLY A 656 50.64 42.79 9.72
N ARG A 657 49.76 43.53 9.04
CA ARG A 657 48.45 43.97 9.54
C ARG A 657 47.39 42.94 9.17
N THR A 658 46.88 42.21 10.15
CA THR A 658 45.90 41.12 9.96
C THR A 658 44.51 41.45 10.49
N GLU A 659 44.29 42.70 10.91
CA GLU A 659 43.07 43.17 11.57
C GLU A 659 41.84 43.02 10.67
N ALA A 660 42.01 43.16 9.35
CA ALA A 660 40.92 42.98 8.39
C ALA A 660 40.33 41.56 8.43
N LEU A 661 41.16 40.54 8.71
CA LEU A 661 40.72 39.15 8.83
C LEU A 661 39.97 38.86 10.14
N ALA A 662 40.00 39.77 11.12
CA ALA A 662 39.32 39.58 12.40
C ALA A 662 37.79 39.51 12.28
N LYS A 663 37.25 40.01 11.16
CA LYS A 663 35.83 39.88 10.81
C LYS A 663 35.37 38.43 10.76
N ASP A 664 36.20 37.54 10.23
CA ASP A 664 35.86 36.13 9.98
C ASP A 664 36.74 35.15 10.77
N VAL A 665 37.89 35.59 11.28
CA VAL A 665 38.84 34.77 12.06
C VAL A 665 39.19 35.50 13.37
N PRO A 666 38.46 35.24 14.48
CA PRO A 666 38.65 35.95 15.74
C PRO A 666 40.00 35.69 16.44
N ASP A 667 40.60 34.52 16.23
CA ASP A 667 41.86 34.12 16.87
C ASP A 667 43.09 34.83 16.24
N PRO A 668 43.87 35.62 17.01
CA PRO A 668 45.04 36.33 16.49
C PRO A 668 46.16 35.42 15.97
N ALA A 669 46.32 34.21 16.52
CA ALA A 669 47.35 33.27 16.09
C ALA A 669 46.99 32.64 14.73
N ALA A 670 45.74 32.23 14.56
CA ALA A 670 45.20 31.73 13.29
C ALA A 670 45.29 32.79 12.19
N ARG A 671 44.95 34.05 12.47
CA ARG A 671 45.12 35.16 11.51
C ARG A 671 46.57 35.34 11.07
N ALA A 672 47.51 35.25 12.00
CA ALA A 672 48.93 35.35 11.68
C ALA A 672 49.40 34.16 10.82
N ALA A 673 48.96 32.94 11.11
CA ALA A 673 49.29 31.76 10.32
C ALA A 673 48.74 31.83 8.89
N MET A 674 47.49 32.28 8.72
CA MET A 674 46.86 32.49 7.41
C MET A 674 47.57 33.60 6.63
N ALA A 675 47.92 34.71 7.27
CA ALA A 675 48.67 35.80 6.66
C ALA A 675 50.05 35.37 6.12
N VAL A 676 50.78 34.57 6.89
CA VAL A 676 52.08 34.01 6.46
C VAL A 676 51.89 33.09 5.25
N ALA A 677 50.86 32.25 5.25
CA ALA A 677 50.59 31.34 4.13
C ALA A 677 50.22 32.11 2.84
N VAL A 678 49.44 33.19 2.93
CA VAL A 678 49.10 34.05 1.79
C VAL A 678 50.34 34.75 1.23
N VAL A 679 51.24 35.25 2.10
CA VAL A 679 52.52 35.84 1.68
C VAL A 679 53.44 34.81 1.04
N SER A 680 53.47 33.58 1.57
CA SER A 680 54.24 32.47 1.00
C SER A 680 53.77 32.14 -0.42
N ALA A 681 52.46 32.08 -0.65
CA ALA A 681 51.88 31.85 -1.97
C ALA A 681 52.16 32.99 -2.97
N ALA A 682 52.28 34.23 -2.49
CA ALA A 682 52.61 35.39 -3.33
C ALA A 682 54.03 35.40 -3.90
N LYS A 683 54.92 34.51 -3.44
CA LYS A 683 56.26 34.33 -4.01
C LYS A 683 56.21 33.69 -5.39
N GLU A 684 55.28 32.76 -5.59
CA GLU A 684 55.11 32.00 -6.83
C GLU A 684 54.01 32.59 -7.73
N HIS A 685 53.11 33.43 -7.18
CA HIS A 685 51.93 33.95 -7.89
C HIS A 685 51.81 35.49 -7.82
N PRO A 686 52.33 36.22 -8.82
CA PRO A 686 52.22 37.68 -8.89
C PRO A 686 50.78 38.23 -8.91
N SER A 687 49.79 37.43 -9.34
CA SER A 687 48.36 37.82 -9.38
C SER A 687 47.74 38.02 -8.00
N LEU A 688 48.43 37.62 -6.93
CA LEU A 688 48.09 38.00 -5.55
C LEU A 688 48.41 39.48 -5.24
N GLY A 689 48.96 40.23 -6.21
CA GLY A 689 49.16 41.67 -6.08
C GLY A 689 50.41 42.09 -5.28
N LEU A 690 51.33 41.14 -5.04
CA LEU A 690 52.66 41.37 -4.49
C LEU A 690 53.69 40.80 -5.47
N SER A 691 54.80 41.49 -5.67
CA SER A 691 55.96 40.91 -6.36
C SER A 691 56.67 39.89 -5.47
N ALA A 692 57.39 38.93 -6.07
CA ALA A 692 58.17 37.94 -5.32
C ALA A 692 59.14 38.58 -4.30
N HIS A 693 59.76 39.71 -4.67
CA HIS A 693 60.62 40.48 -3.77
C HIS A 693 59.85 41.11 -2.60
N GLU A 694 58.63 41.63 -2.84
CA GLU A 694 57.77 42.16 -1.77
C GLU A 694 57.30 41.06 -0.81
N ALA A 695 56.96 39.89 -1.35
CA ALA A 695 56.55 38.71 -0.58
C ALA A 695 57.70 38.17 0.29
N GLU A 696 58.91 38.03 -0.25
CA GLU A 696 60.10 37.65 0.54
C GLU A 696 60.42 38.65 1.66
N ALA A 697 60.31 39.95 1.36
CA ALA A 697 60.54 40.98 2.35
C ALA A 697 59.46 40.97 3.44
N ALA A 698 58.20 40.68 3.09
CA ALA A 698 57.10 40.51 4.04
C ALA A 698 57.30 39.28 4.94
N GLU A 699 57.68 38.14 4.36
CA GLU A 699 57.93 36.88 5.08
C GLU A 699 59.04 37.05 6.13
N ARG A 700 60.18 37.66 5.76
CA ARG A 700 61.29 37.93 6.71
C ARG A 700 60.86 38.86 7.85
N ARG A 701 60.01 39.86 7.57
CA ARG A 701 59.46 40.74 8.62
C ARG A 701 58.54 39.99 9.57
N MET A 702 57.65 39.14 9.05
CA MET A 702 56.73 38.33 9.86
C MET A 702 57.49 37.33 10.74
N MET A 703 58.54 36.68 10.22
CA MET A 703 59.40 35.79 11.02
C MET A 703 60.13 36.55 12.14
N ALA A 704 60.64 37.76 11.86
CA ALA A 704 61.27 38.60 12.87
C ALA A 704 60.28 39.07 13.95
N GLN A 705 59.04 39.40 13.57
CA GLN A 705 57.97 39.78 14.51
C GLN A 705 57.50 38.59 15.37
N ALA A 706 57.41 37.38 14.80
CA ALA A 706 57.11 36.15 15.54
C ALA A 706 58.21 35.82 16.57
N ALA A 707 59.48 36.02 16.21
CA ALA A 707 60.61 35.83 17.13
C ALA A 707 60.71 36.92 18.23
N SER A 708 60.07 38.07 18.03
CA SER A 708 60.06 39.21 18.97
C SER A 708 58.91 39.17 19.99
N ARG A 709 57.98 38.21 19.87
CA ARG A 709 56.82 38.05 20.79
C ARG A 709 57.21 37.14 21.97
N PRO A 710 57.21 37.63 23.23
CA PRO A 710 57.45 36.75 24.38
C PRO A 710 56.27 35.78 24.58
N PRO A 711 56.50 34.54 25.06
CA PRO A 711 55.46 33.55 25.28
C PRO A 711 54.41 34.02 26.30
N GLU A 712 53.14 33.78 26.00
CA GLU A 712 51.96 34.28 26.74
C GLU A 712 51.82 33.79 28.19
N HIS A 713 52.69 32.91 28.69
CA HIS A 713 52.66 32.45 30.08
C HIS A 713 53.21 33.46 31.11
N ALA A 714 53.72 34.62 30.69
CA ALA A 714 54.32 35.59 31.61
C ALA A 714 53.42 36.77 32.03
N ARG A 715 52.20 36.93 31.46
CA ARG A 715 51.30 38.06 31.81
C ARG A 715 50.20 37.74 32.83
N ALA A 716 49.98 36.47 33.17
CA ALA A 716 48.91 36.06 34.08
C ALA A 716 49.26 36.17 35.60
N HIS A 717 50.46 36.62 35.98
CA HIS A 717 50.90 36.59 37.39
C HIS A 717 51.21 37.95 38.03
N ALA A 718 50.73 39.08 37.49
CA ALA A 718 51.04 40.40 38.06
C ALA A 718 49.86 41.15 38.71
N HIS A 719 48.62 40.65 38.67
CA HIS A 719 47.47 41.32 39.29
C HIS A 719 46.52 40.33 39.98
N ASP A 720 46.96 39.65 41.05
CA ASP A 720 46.03 39.26 42.11
C ASP A 720 46.71 38.93 43.46
N ARG A 721 47.53 39.87 43.96
CA ARG A 721 47.95 39.88 45.37
C ARG A 721 47.78 41.28 45.93
N ASN A 722 46.54 41.64 46.20
CA ASN A 722 46.16 42.55 47.27
C ASN A 722 44.65 42.73 47.24
N GLN A 723 43.93 41.96 48.06
CA GLN A 723 42.92 42.48 49.00
C GLN A 723 42.19 41.32 49.69
N ASP A 724 42.90 40.68 50.61
CA ASP A 724 42.30 40.31 51.90
C ASP A 724 42.84 41.29 52.93
N ARG A 725 42.07 42.33 53.23
CA ARG A 725 42.15 43.09 54.49
C ARG A 725 40.96 44.03 54.66
N GLU A 726 40.10 43.60 55.57
CA GLU A 726 39.33 44.40 56.54
C GLU A 726 38.21 45.35 56.06
N PHE A 727 37.05 45.12 56.70
CA PHE A 727 35.79 45.89 56.80
C PHE A 727 34.69 45.63 55.77
#